data_AF-A0A6M0SD02-F1
#
_entry.id   AF-A0A6M0SD02-F1
#
_cell.length_a   1.000
_cell.length_b   1.000
_cell.length_c   1.000
_cell.angle_alpha   90.00
_cell.angle_beta   90.00
_cell.angle_gamma   90.00
#
_symmetry.space_group_name_H-M   'P 1'
#
loop_
_entity.id
_entity.type
_entity.pdbx_description
1 polymer ?
#
loop_
_entity_poly.entity_id
_entity_poly.type
_entity_poly.pdbx_seq_one_letter_code
_entity_poly.pdbx_strand_id
1 'polypeptide(L)'
;MRQFLQQVQDNIRNGFGQARSHWVNMFLGPSLAAAGLGVSLFGLGLWEPLEQMAYTGLFLTRDRIGALQWDDRIVVVAIDNDSLAAYGPYPWSRDLYATLLDYLMIAQPAAVGFDILMPEATPEDAQLAESISFSSNVVLAVGGDGKGNSIQVTPTLTTPAQGFFQLGHVKHTPDLDGLSRQGFLYERHQTSFAPSFAIALLDVYQQNLTQLITETPTTLSEQSVQFLEHPEQFDQTQSMLINWPGLTRPGKGQKSHQGLKTLSFSEILNGSAVIDQLQNKIVLVGYTATGVVGTVEDPIRTPFEQDIPTSGVYLHAALLDNLLNNRFLNRLPQGWTLALIMLSAMGSSLILKPMRLWGRLIFVIALIPAWFVITYLGFIAGLWLPMAAPIGTTLLGMMFLQVAEQRERQALTDLFAISLSPEMANFIWQHKEELLTKGQIHSQELTATLLFTDIRGFTTIAETLPSDQLLSWLNRYFEVMTECIMSHGGVVDKYIGDAIMAAFGAPVSRSGKDAVQQDALAAVGASMAMVERLKDLNQEFTAQGLPTVRFGIGLHTGDLVAGTVGSRYRANYSLFGDTVNIAARLQDMTKQLTKNSPYPILMSEATYQHVADQYTVIAEKAQIQLRGRTAQTTVYTLGEMGKVQS
;
A
#
# COMPACT_ATOMS: atom_id res chain seq x y z
N MET A 1 -10.06 55.07 6.81
CA MET A 1 -9.24 54.65 5.65
C MET A 1 -8.03 53.80 6.05
N ARG A 2 -7.11 54.27 6.92
CA ARG A 2 -5.94 53.46 7.36
C ARG A 2 -6.30 52.15 8.09
N GLN A 3 -7.26 52.18 9.01
CA GLN A 3 -7.73 50.95 9.70
C GLN A 3 -8.37 49.92 8.75
N PHE A 4 -9.11 50.38 7.74
CA PHE A 4 -9.71 49.51 6.73
C PHE A 4 -8.64 48.84 5.84
N LEU A 5 -7.61 49.59 5.43
CA LEU A 5 -6.49 49.04 4.66
C LEU A 5 -5.66 48.04 5.47
N GLN A 6 -5.51 48.27 6.77
CA GLN A 6 -4.79 47.38 7.66
C GLN A 6 -5.57 46.08 7.93
N GLN A 7 -6.89 46.17 8.08
CA GLN A 7 -7.79 45.02 8.22
C GLN A 7 -7.89 44.18 6.94
N VAL A 8 -7.80 44.82 5.76
CA VAL A 8 -7.70 44.12 4.47
C VAL A 8 -6.34 43.45 4.31
N GLN A 9 -5.23 44.10 4.69
CA GLN A 9 -3.90 43.48 4.68
C GLN A 9 -3.80 42.30 5.64
N ASP A 10 -4.36 42.40 6.85
CA ASP A 10 -4.36 41.32 7.83
C ASP A 10 -5.25 40.16 7.40
N ASN A 11 -6.41 40.41 6.77
CA ASN A 11 -7.25 39.36 6.20
C ASN A 11 -6.59 38.66 5.00
N ILE A 12 -5.87 39.38 4.14
CA ILE A 12 -5.10 38.78 3.04
C ILE A 12 -3.94 37.94 3.61
N ARG A 13 -3.21 38.45 4.61
CA ARG A 13 -2.08 37.75 5.25
C ARG A 13 -2.54 36.50 6.01
N ASN A 14 -3.68 36.56 6.70
CA ASN A 14 -4.29 35.42 7.39
C ASN A 14 -4.90 34.40 6.40
N GLY A 15 -5.48 34.85 5.29
CA GLY A 15 -5.95 33.99 4.20
C GLY A 15 -4.81 33.23 3.50
N PHE A 16 -3.67 33.89 3.28
CA PHE A 16 -2.45 33.21 2.79
C PHE A 16 -1.86 32.24 3.84
N GLY A 17 -1.95 32.57 5.13
CA GLY A 17 -1.55 31.67 6.22
C GLY A 17 -2.40 30.40 6.29
N GLN A 18 -3.73 30.53 6.20
CA GLN A 18 -4.68 29.40 6.18
C GLN A 18 -4.57 28.57 4.91
N ALA A 19 -4.39 29.20 3.74
CA ALA A 19 -4.11 28.48 2.50
C ALA A 19 -2.80 27.71 2.62
N ARG A 20 -1.72 28.34 3.12
CA ARG A 20 -0.41 27.69 3.29
C ARG A 20 -0.47 26.54 4.30
N SER A 21 -1.18 26.67 5.42
CA SER A 21 -1.37 25.56 6.38
C SER A 21 -2.23 24.43 5.80
N HIS A 22 -3.23 24.74 4.97
CA HIS A 22 -4.04 23.75 4.27
C HIS A 22 -3.20 22.96 3.26
N TRP A 23 -2.40 23.66 2.43
CA TRP A 23 -1.48 23.03 1.49
C TRP A 23 -0.44 22.16 2.20
N VAL A 24 0.16 22.65 3.28
CA VAL A 24 1.12 21.92 4.11
C VAL A 24 0.49 20.67 4.73
N ASN A 25 -0.68 20.76 5.34
CA ASN A 25 -1.36 19.59 5.95
C ASN A 25 -1.81 18.57 4.90
N MET A 26 -2.23 19.03 3.72
CA MET A 26 -2.68 18.19 2.61
C MET A 26 -1.54 17.42 1.94
N PHE A 27 -0.30 17.94 1.98
CA PHE A 27 0.89 17.23 1.48
C PHE A 27 1.60 16.40 2.55
N LEU A 28 1.81 16.97 3.74
CA LEU A 28 2.56 16.29 4.79
C LEU A 28 1.78 15.13 5.42
N GLY A 29 0.45 15.23 5.56
CA GLY A 29 -0.34 14.18 6.20
C GLY A 29 -0.16 12.80 5.55
N PRO A 30 -0.49 12.65 4.25
CA PRO A 30 -0.32 11.39 3.54
C PRO A 30 1.15 10.92 3.47
N SER A 31 2.09 11.85 3.26
CA SER A 31 3.52 11.55 3.23
C SER A 31 4.01 10.98 4.55
N LEU A 32 3.67 11.62 5.67
CA LEU A 32 4.09 11.18 7.01
C LEU A 32 3.48 9.83 7.39
N ALA A 33 2.21 9.60 7.02
CA ALA A 33 1.56 8.31 7.23
C ALA A 33 2.23 7.19 6.42
N ALA A 34 2.52 7.44 5.14
CA ALA A 34 3.22 6.48 4.28
C ALA A 34 4.66 6.21 4.77
N ALA A 35 5.39 7.26 5.16
CA ALA A 35 6.72 7.15 5.73
C ALA A 35 6.72 6.36 7.04
N GLY A 36 5.84 6.72 7.98
CA GLY A 36 5.73 6.04 9.28
C GLY A 36 5.41 4.55 9.11
N LEU A 37 4.47 4.21 8.23
CA LEU A 37 4.14 2.82 7.96
C LEU A 37 5.27 2.09 7.21
N GLY A 38 5.87 2.71 6.19
CA GLY A 38 7.00 2.12 5.44
C GLY A 38 8.21 1.83 6.31
N VAL A 39 8.56 2.75 7.22
CA VAL A 39 9.62 2.57 8.23
C VAL A 39 9.24 1.51 9.26
N SER A 40 7.99 1.45 9.70
CA SER A 40 7.52 0.42 10.64
C SER A 40 7.61 -0.98 10.03
N LEU A 41 7.16 -1.14 8.78
CA LEU A 41 7.28 -2.39 8.03
C LEU A 41 8.75 -2.81 7.86
N PHE A 42 9.65 -1.84 7.66
CA PHE A 42 11.09 -2.08 7.59
C PHE A 42 11.68 -2.52 8.93
N GLY A 43 11.34 -1.84 10.02
CA GLY A 43 11.80 -2.21 11.37
C GLY A 43 11.30 -3.59 11.82
N LEU A 44 10.15 -4.04 11.32
CA LEU A 44 9.59 -5.37 11.57
C LEU A 44 10.10 -6.45 10.60
N GLY A 45 10.96 -6.12 9.63
CA GLY A 45 11.46 -7.07 8.62
C GLY A 45 10.42 -7.52 7.59
N LEU A 46 9.25 -6.87 7.51
CA LEU A 46 8.15 -7.28 6.64
C LEU A 46 8.43 -7.03 5.15
N TRP A 47 9.44 -6.21 4.82
CA TRP A 47 9.92 -6.09 3.44
C TRP A 47 10.85 -7.24 3.02
N GLU A 48 11.52 -7.90 3.96
CA GLU A 48 12.63 -8.81 3.68
C GLU A 48 12.27 -9.98 2.75
N PRO A 49 11.10 -10.66 2.88
CA PRO A 49 10.73 -11.72 1.94
C PRO A 49 10.56 -11.21 0.49
N LEU A 50 10.01 -10.01 0.33
CA LEU A 50 9.83 -9.39 -0.99
C LEU A 50 11.18 -8.92 -1.56
N GLU A 51 12.08 -8.43 -0.72
CA GLU A 51 13.44 -8.06 -1.12
C GLU A 51 14.25 -9.27 -1.58
N GLN A 52 14.18 -10.40 -0.86
CA GLN A 52 14.86 -11.65 -1.24
C GLN A 52 14.31 -12.23 -2.55
N MET A 53 13.00 -12.17 -2.75
CA MET A 53 12.37 -12.57 -4.01
C MET A 53 12.84 -11.68 -5.18
N ALA A 54 12.83 -10.35 -5.00
CA ALA A 54 13.33 -9.41 -6.00
C ALA A 54 14.81 -9.66 -6.32
N TYR A 55 15.62 -9.91 -5.29
CA TYR A 55 17.05 -10.16 -5.42
C TYR A 55 17.35 -11.43 -6.22
N THR A 56 16.57 -12.50 -6.02
CA THR A 56 16.63 -13.72 -6.86
C THR A 56 16.38 -13.39 -8.33
N GLY A 57 15.40 -12.52 -8.59
CA GLY A 57 15.13 -12.01 -9.95
C GLY A 57 16.32 -11.33 -10.59
N LEU A 58 17.17 -10.62 -9.83
CA LEU A 58 18.38 -9.97 -10.34
C LEU A 58 19.43 -10.99 -10.81
N PHE A 59 19.66 -12.07 -10.05
CA PHE A 59 20.55 -13.17 -10.46
C PHE A 59 20.10 -13.82 -11.77
N LEU A 60 18.82 -14.21 -11.84
CA LEU A 60 18.23 -14.85 -13.02
C LEU A 60 18.22 -13.92 -14.24
N THR A 61 18.07 -12.61 -14.02
CA THR A 61 18.13 -11.63 -15.11
C THR A 61 19.54 -11.46 -15.63
N ARG A 62 20.55 -11.41 -14.74
CA ARG A 62 21.95 -11.34 -15.15
C ARG A 62 22.35 -12.57 -15.97
N ASP A 63 21.97 -13.76 -15.54
CA ASP A 63 22.25 -15.01 -16.28
C ASP A 63 21.70 -14.99 -17.72
N ARG A 64 20.49 -14.46 -17.91
CA ARG A 64 19.89 -14.31 -19.26
C ARG A 64 20.57 -13.29 -20.15
N ILE A 65 21.13 -12.21 -19.59
CA ILE A 65 21.73 -11.10 -20.34
C ILE A 65 23.22 -11.36 -20.61
N GLY A 66 23.92 -11.94 -19.64
CA GLY A 66 25.34 -12.23 -19.69
C GLY A 66 25.80 -12.89 -18.40
N ALA A 67 25.91 -14.22 -18.42
CA ALA A 67 26.34 -15.01 -17.27
C ALA A 67 27.77 -14.67 -16.85
N LEU A 68 27.98 -14.50 -15.54
CA LEU A 68 29.33 -14.48 -14.98
C LEU A 68 29.92 -15.87 -15.12
N GLN A 69 31.18 -15.95 -15.55
CA GLN A 69 31.93 -17.19 -15.53
C GLN A 69 32.55 -17.38 -14.15
N TRP A 70 32.56 -18.64 -13.71
CA TRP A 70 33.31 -19.08 -12.54
C TRP A 70 34.81 -18.86 -12.76
N ASP A 71 35.53 -18.59 -11.67
CA ASP A 71 36.98 -18.46 -11.71
C ASP A 71 37.65 -19.79 -12.09
N ASP A 72 38.41 -19.79 -13.18
CA ASP A 72 39.13 -20.96 -13.69
C ASP A 72 40.17 -21.51 -12.70
N ARG A 73 40.55 -20.76 -11.66
CA ARG A 73 41.44 -21.23 -10.58
C ARG A 73 40.77 -22.24 -9.66
N ILE A 74 39.45 -22.33 -9.65
CA ILE A 74 38.69 -23.20 -8.74
C ILE A 74 38.26 -24.47 -9.48
N VAL A 75 38.52 -25.64 -8.89
CA VAL A 75 38.08 -26.93 -9.42
C VAL A 75 37.45 -27.75 -8.31
N VAL A 76 36.30 -28.37 -8.57
CA VAL A 76 35.67 -29.31 -7.64
C VAL A 76 35.99 -30.75 -8.05
N VAL A 77 36.43 -31.55 -7.09
CA VAL A 77 36.52 -33.01 -7.18
C VAL A 77 35.29 -33.59 -6.51
N ALA A 78 34.39 -34.09 -7.34
CA ALA A 78 33.07 -34.54 -6.99
C ALA A 78 33.07 -36.00 -6.55
N ILE A 79 32.63 -36.28 -5.32
CA ILE A 79 32.12 -37.60 -4.96
C ILE A 79 30.69 -37.67 -5.53
N ASP A 80 30.61 -38.08 -6.80
CA ASP A 80 29.39 -38.20 -7.60
C ASP A 80 28.87 -39.64 -7.64
N ASN A 81 27.77 -39.85 -8.38
CA ASN A 81 27.16 -41.18 -8.52
C ASN A 81 28.10 -42.19 -9.19
N ASP A 82 28.97 -41.75 -10.11
CA ASP A 82 29.92 -42.63 -10.79
C ASP A 82 31.02 -43.09 -9.82
N SER A 83 31.46 -42.20 -8.93
CA SER A 83 32.40 -42.53 -7.87
C SER A 83 31.81 -43.45 -6.81
N LEU A 84 30.54 -43.26 -6.44
CA LEU A 84 29.81 -44.19 -5.57
C LEU A 84 29.61 -45.57 -6.22
N ALA A 85 29.43 -45.61 -7.55
CA ALA A 85 29.34 -46.88 -8.28
C ALA A 85 30.70 -47.60 -8.32
N ALA A 86 31.81 -46.87 -8.40
CA ALA A 86 33.16 -47.43 -8.46
C ALA A 86 33.69 -47.90 -7.10
N TYR A 87 33.50 -47.11 -6.03
CA TYR A 87 34.13 -47.36 -4.71
C TYR A 87 33.13 -47.75 -3.61
N GLY A 88 31.84 -47.84 -3.94
CA GLY A 88 30.79 -48.24 -3.00
C GLY A 88 30.16 -47.06 -2.23
N PRO A 89 29.25 -47.35 -1.29
CA PRO A 89 28.51 -46.33 -0.57
C PRO A 89 29.43 -45.50 0.34
N TYR A 90 29.13 -44.21 0.44
CA TYR A 90 29.76 -43.26 1.35
C TYR A 90 29.16 -43.39 2.77
N PRO A 91 29.90 -43.12 3.88
CA PRO A 91 31.27 -42.62 3.97
C PRO A 91 32.36 -43.66 3.64
N TRP A 92 33.50 -43.19 3.11
CA TRP A 92 34.61 -44.04 2.68
C TRP A 92 35.78 -44.09 3.70
N SER A 93 36.65 -45.10 3.56
CA SER A 93 37.89 -45.24 4.35
C SER A 93 38.86 -44.08 4.09
N ARG A 94 39.66 -43.73 5.12
CA ARG A 94 40.71 -42.70 5.02
C ARG A 94 41.80 -43.04 4.01
N ASP A 95 42.04 -44.32 3.76
CA ASP A 95 43.00 -44.79 2.75
C ASP A 95 42.67 -44.24 1.35
N LEU A 96 41.38 -44.11 1.03
CA LEU A 96 40.93 -43.64 -0.27
C LEU A 96 41.18 -42.13 -0.43
N TYR A 97 41.03 -41.35 0.63
CA TYR A 97 41.38 -39.93 0.64
C TYR A 97 42.90 -39.70 0.64
N ALA A 98 43.66 -40.54 1.33
CA ALA A 98 45.13 -40.52 1.30
C ALA A 98 45.63 -40.82 -0.11
N THR A 99 45.10 -41.86 -0.75
CA THR A 99 45.40 -42.20 -2.14
C THR A 99 45.06 -41.04 -3.08
N LEU A 100 43.86 -40.45 -2.96
CA LEU A 100 43.49 -39.28 -3.76
C LEU A 100 44.50 -38.14 -3.56
N LEU A 101 44.86 -37.83 -2.31
CA LEU A 101 45.80 -36.75 -1.99
C LEU A 101 47.16 -36.98 -2.65
N ASP A 102 47.71 -38.19 -2.55
CA ASP A 102 48.97 -38.56 -3.19
C ASP A 102 48.92 -38.35 -4.72
N TYR A 103 47.81 -38.74 -5.37
CA TYR A 103 47.59 -38.49 -6.79
C TYR A 103 47.45 -37.00 -7.12
N LEU A 104 46.71 -36.23 -6.31
CA LEU A 104 46.57 -34.79 -6.48
C LEU A 104 47.92 -34.09 -6.35
N MET A 105 48.80 -34.53 -5.45
CA MET A 105 50.12 -33.92 -5.27
C MET A 105 51.01 -34.04 -6.50
N ILE A 106 50.82 -35.05 -7.35
CA ILE A 106 51.50 -35.15 -8.66
C ILE A 106 51.15 -33.95 -9.55
N ALA A 107 49.91 -33.44 -9.48
CA ALA A 107 49.46 -32.29 -10.25
C ALA A 107 49.98 -30.95 -9.74
N GLN A 108 50.54 -30.89 -8.53
CA GLN A 108 50.94 -29.64 -7.86
C GLN A 108 49.82 -28.58 -7.79
N PRO A 109 48.67 -28.90 -7.15
CA PRO A 109 47.65 -27.90 -6.88
C PRO A 109 48.19 -26.87 -5.89
N ALA A 110 47.70 -25.64 -5.97
CA ALA A 110 48.12 -24.57 -5.06
C ALA A 110 47.43 -24.67 -3.68
N ALA A 111 46.23 -25.26 -3.63
CA ALA A 111 45.54 -25.61 -2.39
C ALA A 111 44.59 -26.80 -2.63
N VAL A 112 44.43 -27.67 -1.64
CA VAL A 112 43.49 -28.80 -1.64
C VAL A 112 42.65 -28.75 -0.38
N GLY A 113 41.34 -28.63 -0.53
CA GLY A 113 40.38 -28.63 0.56
C GLY A 113 39.54 -29.88 0.58
N PHE A 114 39.44 -30.55 1.72
CA PHE A 114 38.47 -31.62 1.94
C PHE A 114 37.24 -31.08 2.69
N ASP A 115 36.15 -30.87 1.94
CA ASP A 115 34.82 -30.58 2.47
C ASP A 115 34.14 -31.88 2.94
N ILE A 116 34.78 -32.53 3.91
CA ILE A 116 34.40 -33.82 4.47
C ILE A 116 34.67 -33.77 5.96
N LEU A 117 33.65 -33.98 6.78
CA LEU A 117 33.80 -33.99 8.22
C LEU A 117 34.43 -35.31 8.68
N MET A 118 35.48 -35.20 9.51
CA MET A 118 36.23 -36.34 10.02
C MET A 118 36.22 -36.40 11.57
N PRO A 119 35.04 -36.59 12.21
CA PRO A 119 34.91 -36.53 13.67
C PRO A 119 35.32 -37.80 14.41
N GLU A 120 35.27 -38.96 13.75
CA GLU A 120 35.54 -40.25 14.35
C GLU A 120 36.99 -40.68 14.06
N ALA A 121 37.68 -41.16 15.10
CA ALA A 121 39.03 -41.67 14.97
C ALA A 121 39.02 -43.07 14.35
N THR A 122 39.81 -43.29 13.31
CA THR A 122 39.98 -44.60 12.68
C THR A 122 41.46 -45.00 12.59
N PRO A 123 41.79 -46.31 12.53
CA PRO A 123 43.18 -46.75 12.39
C PRO A 123 43.89 -46.17 11.16
N GLU A 124 43.13 -45.89 10.11
CA GLU A 124 43.58 -45.37 8.82
C GLU A 124 43.93 -43.86 8.86
N ASP A 125 43.56 -43.15 9.93
CA ASP A 125 43.90 -41.72 10.12
C ASP A 125 45.41 -41.47 10.08
N ALA A 126 46.22 -42.46 10.49
CA ALA A 126 47.69 -42.36 10.46
C ALA A 126 48.23 -42.22 9.03
N GLN A 127 47.68 -42.97 8.08
CA GLN A 127 48.10 -42.93 6.68
C GLN A 127 47.70 -41.61 6.02
N LEU A 128 46.47 -41.14 6.28
CA LEU A 128 46.03 -39.83 5.79
C LEU A 128 46.85 -38.68 6.41
N ALA A 129 47.16 -38.75 7.70
CA ALA A 129 48.02 -37.76 8.36
C ALA A 129 49.43 -37.73 7.75
N GLU A 130 49.98 -38.89 7.37
CA GLU A 130 51.26 -39.00 6.67
C GLU A 130 51.21 -38.31 5.30
N SER A 131 50.23 -38.62 4.44
CA SER A 131 50.05 -37.94 3.15
C SER A 131 49.84 -36.42 3.30
N ILE A 132 49.09 -35.98 4.31
CA ILE A 132 48.93 -34.56 4.63
C ILE A 132 50.27 -33.94 5.07
N SER A 133 51.08 -34.65 5.85
CA SER A 133 52.37 -34.12 6.30
C SER A 133 53.37 -33.88 5.16
N PHE A 134 53.27 -34.67 4.08
CA PHE A 134 54.02 -34.47 2.84
C PHE A 134 53.44 -33.38 1.93
N SER A 135 52.24 -32.87 2.25
CA SER A 135 51.50 -31.89 1.47
C SER A 135 51.37 -30.57 2.25
N SER A 136 52.06 -29.50 1.86
CA SER A 136 52.00 -28.19 2.56
C SER A 136 50.80 -27.31 2.15
N ASN A 137 49.78 -27.89 1.54
CA ASN A 137 48.71 -27.17 0.84
C ASN A 137 47.31 -27.73 1.15
N VAL A 138 47.10 -28.35 2.31
CA VAL A 138 45.84 -29.03 2.65
C VAL A 138 45.01 -28.25 3.67
N VAL A 139 43.70 -28.17 3.43
CA VAL A 139 42.69 -27.64 4.35
C VAL A 139 41.64 -28.71 4.66
N LEU A 140 41.32 -28.89 5.94
CA LEU A 140 40.26 -29.81 6.37
C LEU A 140 39.03 -29.04 6.89
N ALA A 141 37.84 -29.51 6.52
CA ALA A 141 36.57 -28.97 6.99
C ALA A 141 36.30 -29.29 8.46
N VAL A 142 35.77 -28.30 9.17
CA VAL A 142 35.31 -28.41 10.56
C VAL A 142 33.82 -28.05 10.61
N GLY A 143 33.02 -28.93 11.23
CA GLY A 143 31.58 -28.77 11.35
C GLY A 143 31.17 -28.15 12.69
N GLY A 144 29.89 -27.83 12.85
CA GLY A 144 29.27 -27.48 14.13
C GLY A 144 28.25 -28.53 14.56
N ASP A 145 28.10 -28.76 15.87
CA ASP A 145 27.17 -29.75 16.44
C ASP A 145 25.71 -29.26 16.52
N GLY A 146 25.41 -28.09 15.96
CA GLY A 146 24.10 -27.43 16.05
C GLY A 146 23.75 -26.85 17.44
N LYS A 147 24.59 -27.08 18.45
CA LYS A 147 24.45 -26.56 19.83
C LYS A 147 25.49 -25.48 20.16
N GLY A 148 26.30 -25.09 19.16
CA GLY A 148 27.32 -24.06 19.27
C GLY A 148 28.72 -24.58 19.59
N ASN A 149 28.94 -25.90 19.60
CA ASN A 149 30.28 -26.48 19.70
C ASN A 149 30.79 -26.91 18.32
N SER A 150 32.09 -26.73 18.09
CA SER A 150 32.77 -27.24 16.90
C SER A 150 32.93 -28.76 16.97
N ILE A 151 32.58 -29.46 15.89
CA ILE A 151 32.97 -30.84 15.64
C ILE A 151 34.41 -30.83 15.18
N GLN A 152 35.32 -31.09 16.11
CA GLN A 152 36.76 -31.07 15.86
C GLN A 152 37.18 -32.30 15.03
N VAL A 153 38.20 -32.10 14.19
CA VAL A 153 38.88 -33.19 13.47
C VAL A 153 39.65 -34.05 14.48
N THR A 154 39.73 -35.36 14.24
CA THR A 154 40.48 -36.29 15.10
C THR A 154 41.89 -35.78 15.42
N PRO A 155 42.36 -35.85 16.68
CA PRO A 155 43.70 -35.41 17.08
C PRO A 155 44.84 -35.97 16.22
N THR A 156 44.72 -37.22 15.77
CA THR A 156 45.70 -37.88 14.89
C THR A 156 45.96 -37.11 13.60
N LEU A 157 44.92 -36.49 13.02
CA LEU A 157 45.02 -35.70 11.78
C LEU A 157 45.46 -34.24 12.05
N THR A 158 45.35 -33.76 13.29
CA THR A 158 45.69 -32.38 13.68
C THR A 158 47.03 -32.25 14.42
N THR A 159 47.74 -33.36 14.64
CA THR A 159 49.07 -33.39 15.29
C THR A 159 50.28 -33.68 14.36
N PRO A 160 50.23 -33.67 13.01
CA PRO A 160 51.43 -33.96 12.22
C PRO A 160 52.51 -32.88 12.44
N ALA A 161 53.71 -33.33 12.80
CA ALA A 161 54.76 -32.52 13.41
C ALA A 161 55.54 -31.59 12.45
N GLN A 162 55.25 -31.58 11.14
CA GLN A 162 56.08 -30.86 10.14
C GLN A 162 55.33 -30.30 8.90
N GLY A 163 54.04 -30.59 8.70
CA GLY A 163 53.28 -30.12 7.52
C GLY A 163 52.42 -28.89 7.78
N PHE A 164 52.34 -27.96 6.83
CA PHE A 164 51.42 -26.82 6.89
C PHE A 164 50.02 -27.26 6.44
N PHE A 165 49.11 -27.43 7.40
CA PHE A 165 47.69 -27.67 7.14
C PHE A 165 46.84 -26.67 7.93
N GLN A 166 45.65 -26.35 7.42
CA GLN A 166 44.70 -25.46 8.10
C GLN A 166 43.33 -26.13 8.31
N LEU A 167 42.59 -25.61 9.27
CA LEU A 167 41.21 -25.99 9.55
C LEU A 167 40.30 -24.82 9.18
N GLY A 168 39.16 -25.12 8.56
CA GLY A 168 38.17 -24.10 8.23
C GLY A 168 36.74 -24.56 8.43
N HIS A 169 35.89 -23.69 8.97
CA HIS A 169 34.50 -24.07 9.26
C HIS A 169 33.64 -24.09 7.99
N VAL A 170 32.69 -25.03 7.93
CA VAL A 170 31.71 -25.16 6.83
C VAL A 170 30.32 -24.61 7.15
N LYS A 171 30.21 -23.89 8.28
CA LYS A 171 28.95 -23.28 8.73
C LYS A 171 28.32 -22.40 7.65
N HIS A 172 27.05 -22.67 7.37
CA HIS A 172 26.20 -21.82 6.55
C HIS A 172 24.79 -21.75 7.17
N THR A 173 24.05 -20.68 6.84
CA THR A 173 22.65 -20.53 7.24
C THR A 173 21.87 -20.03 6.02
N PRO A 174 20.84 -20.77 5.56
CA PRO A 174 20.02 -20.30 4.45
C PRO A 174 19.21 -19.06 4.85
N ASP A 175 18.84 -18.25 3.86
CA ASP A 175 17.89 -17.16 4.03
C ASP A 175 16.49 -17.69 4.39
N LEU A 176 15.55 -16.80 4.74
CA LEU A 176 14.17 -17.16 5.14
C LEU A 176 13.42 -17.97 4.08
N ASP A 177 13.77 -17.83 2.81
CA ASP A 177 13.21 -18.59 1.70
C ASP A 177 13.97 -19.89 1.36
N GLY A 178 14.95 -20.26 2.18
CA GLY A 178 15.72 -21.48 2.04
C GLY A 178 16.87 -21.39 1.02
N LEU A 179 17.08 -20.25 0.36
CA LEU A 179 18.22 -20.06 -0.54
C LEU A 179 19.46 -19.62 0.23
N SER A 180 20.62 -20.16 -0.15
CA SER A 180 21.91 -19.80 0.44
C SER A 180 22.53 -18.64 -0.33
N ARG A 181 22.34 -17.41 0.15
CA ARG A 181 22.93 -16.19 -0.44
C ARG A 181 23.96 -15.51 0.46
N GLN A 182 24.20 -16.09 1.64
CA GLN A 182 25.13 -15.58 2.63
C GLN A 182 26.14 -16.68 2.99
N GLY A 183 27.39 -16.27 3.20
CA GLY A 183 28.42 -17.14 3.77
C GLY A 183 29.17 -16.42 4.88
N PHE A 184 29.59 -17.18 5.88
CA PHE A 184 30.37 -16.66 7.01
C PHE A 184 31.85 -16.69 6.65
N LEU A 185 32.57 -15.61 6.89
CA LEU A 185 34.02 -15.55 6.68
C LEU A 185 34.80 -16.03 7.90
N TYR A 186 34.29 -15.68 9.09
CA TYR A 186 34.87 -16.03 10.39
C TYR A 186 33.78 -16.38 11.40
N GLU A 187 34.10 -17.31 12.28
CA GLU A 187 33.31 -17.66 13.46
C GLU A 187 34.12 -17.45 14.73
N ARG A 188 33.59 -16.68 15.69
CA ARG A 188 34.26 -16.46 16.97
C ARG A 188 33.98 -17.60 17.94
N HIS A 189 35.03 -18.27 18.40
CA HIS A 189 34.95 -19.31 19.42
C HIS A 189 35.71 -18.88 20.68
N GLN A 190 34.97 -18.41 21.69
CA GLN A 190 35.48 -17.88 22.98
C GLN A 190 36.52 -16.75 22.85
N THR A 191 37.78 -17.08 22.55
CA THR A 191 38.94 -16.17 22.48
C THR A 191 39.67 -16.20 21.13
N SER A 192 39.31 -17.10 20.21
CA SER A 192 39.91 -17.20 18.87
C SER A 192 38.88 -17.02 17.76
N PHE A 193 39.34 -16.57 16.59
CA PHE A 193 38.57 -16.55 15.35
C PHE A 193 38.91 -17.79 14.53
N ALA A 194 37.91 -18.61 14.21
CA ALA A 194 38.05 -19.72 13.28
C ALA A 194 37.74 -19.20 11.86
N PRO A 195 38.65 -19.34 10.89
CA PRO A 195 38.36 -18.98 9.51
C PRO A 195 37.34 -19.94 8.92
N SER A 196 36.58 -19.44 7.94
CA SER A 196 35.78 -20.30 7.08
C SER A 196 36.67 -21.17 6.20
N PHE A 197 36.13 -22.29 5.72
CA PHE A 197 36.80 -23.19 4.80
C PHE A 197 37.34 -22.46 3.55
N ALA A 198 36.60 -21.49 3.02
CA ALA A 198 37.01 -20.67 1.89
C ALA A 198 38.20 -19.74 2.23
N ILE A 199 38.19 -19.11 3.42
CA ILE A 199 39.28 -18.24 3.87
C ILE A 199 40.56 -19.03 4.12
N ALA A 200 40.46 -20.20 4.78
CA ALA A 200 41.61 -21.07 5.01
C ALA A 200 42.23 -21.54 3.68
N LEU A 201 41.41 -21.90 2.70
CA LEU A 201 41.89 -22.25 1.36
C LEU A 201 42.57 -21.09 0.64
N LEU A 202 42.05 -19.87 0.80
CA LEU A 202 42.64 -18.69 0.21
C LEU A 202 44.02 -18.36 0.84
N ASP A 203 44.15 -18.51 2.15
CA ASP A 203 45.43 -18.31 2.87
C ASP A 203 46.48 -19.33 2.40
N VAL A 204 46.12 -20.61 2.41
CA VAL A 204 46.99 -21.70 1.90
C VAL A 204 47.39 -21.46 0.44
N TYR A 205 46.45 -21.03 -0.40
CA TYR A 205 46.70 -20.70 -1.80
C TYR A 205 47.72 -19.55 -1.94
N GLN A 206 47.55 -18.46 -1.19
CA GLN A 206 48.45 -17.30 -1.23
C GLN A 206 49.86 -17.68 -0.76
N GLN A 207 49.97 -18.44 0.32
CA GLN A 207 51.26 -18.83 0.88
C GLN A 207 52.03 -19.74 -0.07
N ASN A 208 51.38 -20.75 -0.66
CA ASN A 208 52.03 -21.64 -1.62
C ASN A 208 52.42 -20.92 -2.91
N LEU A 209 51.59 -20.01 -3.43
CA LEU A 209 51.98 -19.21 -4.60
C LEU A 209 53.21 -18.33 -4.35
N THR A 210 53.32 -17.75 -3.15
CA THR A 210 54.48 -16.94 -2.76
C THR A 210 55.77 -17.76 -2.70
N GLN A 211 55.66 -19.07 -2.44
CA GLN A 211 56.80 -20.00 -2.46
C GLN A 211 57.10 -20.57 -3.86
N LEU A 212 56.08 -20.68 -4.73
CA LEU A 212 56.18 -21.35 -6.03
C LEU A 212 56.51 -20.40 -7.20
N ILE A 213 56.21 -19.10 -7.11
CA ILE A 213 56.32 -18.17 -8.25
C ILE A 213 57.22 -16.97 -7.91
N THR A 214 58.33 -16.82 -8.64
CA THR A 214 59.28 -15.69 -8.51
C THR A 214 58.82 -14.40 -9.22
N GLU A 215 57.78 -14.50 -10.07
CA GLU A 215 57.16 -13.37 -10.76
C GLU A 215 55.84 -12.98 -10.09
N THR A 216 55.56 -11.67 -10.05
CA THR A 216 54.48 -11.02 -9.29
C THR A 216 53.18 -11.85 -9.23
N PRO A 217 52.75 -12.32 -8.04
CA PRO A 217 51.48 -13.02 -7.91
C PRO A 217 50.36 -12.11 -8.39
N THR A 218 49.35 -12.67 -9.05
CA THR A 218 48.08 -11.97 -9.29
C THR A 218 47.57 -11.48 -7.94
N THR A 219 47.76 -10.19 -7.68
CA THR A 219 47.57 -9.62 -6.36
C THR A 219 46.09 -9.76 -5.98
N LEU A 220 45.82 -10.46 -4.89
CA LEU A 220 44.52 -10.42 -4.24
C LEU A 220 44.11 -8.97 -4.01
N SER A 221 42.81 -8.69 -4.04
CA SER A 221 42.33 -7.34 -3.77
C SER A 221 42.71 -6.91 -2.36
N GLU A 222 42.93 -5.61 -2.13
CA GLU A 222 43.21 -5.06 -0.79
C GLU A 222 42.16 -5.50 0.23
N GLN A 223 40.89 -5.60 -0.18
CA GLN A 223 39.80 -6.07 0.66
C GLN A 223 39.95 -7.56 1.03
N SER A 224 40.32 -8.41 0.08
CA SER A 224 40.58 -9.84 0.32
C SER A 224 41.80 -10.04 1.23
N VAL A 225 42.84 -9.24 1.05
CA VAL A 225 44.03 -9.24 1.93
C VAL A 225 43.65 -8.78 3.33
N GLN A 226 42.82 -7.75 3.46
CA GLN A 226 42.34 -7.29 4.77
C GLN A 226 41.56 -8.38 5.51
N PHE A 227 40.74 -9.17 4.81
CA PHE A 227 40.07 -10.31 5.43
C PHE A 227 41.08 -11.31 5.99
N LEU A 228 42.13 -11.64 5.24
CA LEU A 228 43.17 -12.58 5.67
C LEU A 228 44.01 -12.07 6.85
N GLU A 229 44.44 -10.80 6.81
CA GLU A 229 45.44 -10.26 7.73
C GLU A 229 44.85 -9.67 9.02
N HIS A 230 43.60 -9.20 9.01
CA HIS A 230 43.00 -8.46 10.13
C HIS A 230 41.62 -9.01 10.57
N PRO A 231 41.51 -10.31 10.91
CA PRO A 231 40.24 -10.94 11.29
C PRO A 231 39.58 -10.27 12.51
N GLU A 232 40.36 -9.65 13.41
CA GLU A 232 39.89 -8.99 14.62
C GLU A 232 39.09 -7.70 14.40
N GLN A 233 39.15 -7.13 13.19
CA GLN A 233 38.39 -5.92 12.84
C GLN A 233 36.91 -6.21 12.56
N PHE A 234 36.54 -7.49 12.45
CA PHE A 234 35.21 -7.92 12.06
C PHE A 234 34.42 -8.47 13.26
N ASP A 235 33.14 -8.12 13.36
CA ASP A 235 32.27 -8.40 14.51
C ASP A 235 31.99 -9.92 14.69
N GLN A 236 31.30 -10.32 15.77
CA GLN A 236 31.17 -11.69 16.29
C GLN A 236 30.90 -12.82 15.26
N THR A 237 30.23 -12.51 14.15
CA THR A 237 30.09 -13.37 12.97
C THR A 237 30.02 -12.49 11.72
N GLN A 238 31.09 -12.45 10.94
CA GLN A 238 31.08 -11.71 9.67
C GLN A 238 30.41 -12.57 8.60
N SER A 239 29.15 -12.26 8.27
CA SER A 239 28.52 -12.79 7.06
C SER A 239 28.71 -11.84 5.89
N MET A 240 28.83 -12.44 4.70
CA MET A 240 28.99 -11.77 3.43
C MET A 240 27.91 -12.26 2.48
N LEU A 241 27.39 -11.37 1.65
CA LEU A 241 26.52 -11.78 0.55
C LEU A 241 27.34 -12.35 -0.59
N ILE A 242 26.90 -13.50 -1.07
CA ILE A 242 27.54 -14.24 -2.14
C ILE A 242 26.99 -13.74 -3.46
N ASN A 243 27.87 -13.19 -4.29
CA ASN A 243 27.57 -12.94 -5.70
C ASN A 243 27.77 -14.23 -6.48
N TRP A 244 26.78 -15.12 -6.43
CA TRP A 244 26.81 -16.41 -7.13
C TRP A 244 27.14 -16.21 -8.61
N PRO A 245 28.19 -16.81 -9.19
CA PRO A 245 28.55 -16.59 -10.59
C PRO A 245 27.48 -17.10 -11.56
N GLY A 246 27.03 -18.35 -11.37
CA GLY A 246 26.05 -19.00 -12.23
C GLY A 246 25.65 -20.37 -11.69
N LEU A 247 25.21 -21.26 -12.60
CA LEU A 247 24.88 -22.65 -12.31
C LEU A 247 26.09 -23.40 -11.71
N THR A 248 25.86 -24.27 -10.73
CA THR A 248 26.92 -25.09 -10.13
C THR A 248 27.28 -26.27 -11.04
N ARG A 249 26.30 -26.84 -11.73
CA ARG A 249 26.47 -27.96 -12.66
C ARG A 249 26.16 -27.55 -14.10
N PRO A 250 26.80 -28.16 -15.11
CA PRO A 250 26.42 -27.94 -16.51
C PRO A 250 24.96 -28.35 -16.74
N GLY A 251 24.15 -27.42 -17.21
CA GLY A 251 22.72 -27.65 -17.43
C GLY A 251 22.47 -28.64 -18.57
N LYS A 252 21.57 -29.62 -18.37
CA LYS A 252 21.10 -30.50 -19.47
C LYS A 252 20.45 -29.65 -20.57
N GLY A 253 21.14 -29.48 -21.69
CA GLY A 253 20.58 -28.89 -22.91
C GLY A 253 20.89 -27.41 -23.16
N GLN A 254 21.66 -26.73 -22.30
CA GLN A 254 22.09 -25.36 -22.56
C GLN A 254 23.58 -25.32 -22.93
N LYS A 255 23.87 -25.26 -24.24
CA LYS A 255 25.24 -25.21 -24.82
C LYS A 255 26.07 -23.97 -24.43
N SER A 256 25.54 -23.09 -23.60
CA SER A 256 26.09 -21.74 -23.31
C SER A 256 26.52 -21.53 -21.86
N HIS A 257 26.17 -22.42 -20.93
CA HIS A 257 26.46 -22.24 -19.50
C HIS A 257 27.42 -23.34 -19.04
N GLN A 258 28.71 -23.02 -19.01
CA GLN A 258 29.68 -23.87 -18.33
C GLN A 258 29.46 -23.65 -16.82
N GLY A 259 28.97 -24.68 -16.13
CA GLY A 259 28.94 -24.67 -14.66
C GLY A 259 30.36 -24.67 -14.10
N LEU A 260 30.49 -24.69 -12.77
CA LEU A 260 31.81 -24.78 -12.16
C LEU A 260 32.53 -26.05 -12.64
N LYS A 261 33.81 -25.92 -12.98
CA LYS A 261 34.64 -27.04 -13.43
C LYS A 261 34.66 -28.12 -12.34
N THR A 262 34.07 -29.26 -12.67
CA THR A 262 33.86 -30.38 -11.74
C THR A 262 34.37 -31.66 -12.38
N LEU A 263 35.24 -32.38 -11.67
CA LEU A 263 35.85 -33.64 -12.07
C LEU A 263 35.40 -34.75 -11.14
N SER A 264 35.12 -35.94 -11.65
CA SER A 264 34.72 -37.07 -10.80
C SER A 264 35.90 -37.57 -9.97
N PHE A 265 35.66 -37.91 -8.71
CA PHE A 265 36.66 -38.55 -7.84
C PHE A 265 37.24 -39.82 -8.49
N SER A 266 36.37 -40.61 -9.13
CA SER A 266 36.77 -41.82 -9.86
C SER A 266 37.59 -41.57 -11.11
N GLU A 267 37.38 -40.46 -11.81
CA GLU A 267 38.16 -40.12 -13.00
C GLU A 267 39.62 -39.79 -12.63
N ILE A 268 39.84 -39.13 -11.50
CA ILE A 268 41.17 -38.74 -11.02
C ILE A 268 41.99 -39.97 -10.64
N LEU A 269 41.40 -40.92 -9.91
CA LEU A 269 42.10 -42.14 -9.50
C LEU A 269 42.35 -43.12 -10.67
N ASN A 270 41.52 -43.09 -11.70
CA ASN A 270 41.61 -44.02 -12.82
C ASN A 270 42.39 -43.50 -14.04
N GLY A 271 42.71 -42.19 -14.12
CA GLY A 271 43.27 -41.60 -15.33
C GLY A 271 44.29 -40.47 -15.11
N SER A 272 45.45 -40.57 -15.76
CA SER A 272 46.50 -39.53 -15.72
C SER A 272 46.18 -38.28 -16.58
N ALA A 273 45.20 -38.36 -17.49
CA ALA A 273 44.92 -37.31 -18.49
C ALA A 273 44.24 -36.05 -17.92
N VAL A 274 43.86 -36.05 -16.65
CA VAL A 274 43.13 -34.95 -15.99
C VAL A 274 44.02 -34.16 -15.02
N ILE A 275 45.22 -34.69 -14.70
CA ILE A 275 46.16 -34.12 -13.72
C ILE A 275 46.62 -32.71 -14.14
N ASP A 276 46.91 -32.48 -15.42
CA ASP A 276 47.32 -31.18 -15.94
C ASP A 276 46.29 -30.06 -15.68
N GLN A 277 45.02 -30.43 -15.48
CA GLN A 277 43.93 -29.48 -15.24
C GLN A 277 43.89 -28.94 -13.81
N LEU A 278 44.67 -29.51 -12.90
CA LEU A 278 44.70 -29.22 -11.46
C LEU A 278 45.93 -28.41 -11.04
N GLN A 279 46.90 -28.21 -11.93
CA GLN A 279 48.13 -27.48 -11.63
C GLN A 279 47.85 -26.02 -11.26
N ASN A 280 48.42 -25.57 -10.14
CA ASN A 280 48.23 -24.22 -9.57
C ASN A 280 46.77 -23.84 -9.29
N LYS A 281 45.87 -24.82 -9.20
CA LYS A 281 44.44 -24.62 -8.89
C LYS A 281 44.15 -24.77 -7.40
N ILE A 282 43.02 -24.22 -6.98
CA ILE A 282 42.39 -24.51 -5.69
C ILE A 282 41.40 -25.65 -5.93
N VAL A 283 41.68 -26.80 -5.32
CA VAL A 283 40.94 -28.04 -5.52
C VAL A 283 40.04 -28.28 -4.31
N LEU A 284 38.74 -28.38 -4.53
CA LEU A 284 37.73 -28.63 -3.49
C LEU A 284 37.20 -30.06 -3.64
N VAL A 285 37.42 -30.92 -2.65
CA VAL A 285 36.93 -32.30 -2.64
C VAL A 285 35.67 -32.37 -1.77
N GLY A 286 34.55 -32.84 -2.31
CA GLY A 286 33.30 -32.89 -1.54
C GLY A 286 32.21 -33.80 -2.13
N TYR A 287 31.18 -34.09 -1.31
CA TYR A 287 30.06 -34.93 -1.70
C TYR A 287 29.08 -34.20 -2.63
N THR A 288 28.90 -34.66 -3.88
CA THR A 288 28.02 -34.00 -4.88
C THR A 288 26.96 -34.90 -5.50
N ALA A 289 26.95 -36.19 -5.17
CA ALA A 289 26.04 -37.18 -5.71
C ALA A 289 24.56 -36.80 -5.45
N THR A 290 23.73 -36.95 -6.48
CA THR A 290 22.28 -36.65 -6.44
C THR A 290 21.48 -37.91 -6.67
N GLY A 291 20.51 -38.25 -5.82
CA GLY A 291 19.63 -39.39 -6.12
C GLY A 291 18.84 -40.00 -4.96
N VAL A 292 19.14 -39.65 -3.71
CA VAL A 292 18.36 -40.12 -2.55
C VAL A 292 18.08 -38.92 -1.65
N VAL A 293 16.79 -38.69 -1.37
CA VAL A 293 16.37 -37.68 -0.39
C VAL A 293 17.00 -38.04 0.96
N GLY A 294 17.90 -37.19 1.45
CA GLY A 294 18.64 -37.41 2.70
C GLY A 294 20.08 -37.93 2.59
N THR A 295 20.66 -38.06 1.38
CA THR A 295 22.08 -38.49 1.23
C THR A 295 23.08 -37.38 0.92
N VAL A 296 22.63 -36.15 0.65
CA VAL A 296 23.55 -35.01 0.61
C VAL A 296 23.82 -34.62 2.06
N GLU A 297 25.06 -34.75 2.53
CA GLU A 297 25.43 -34.41 3.91
C GLU A 297 25.13 -32.94 4.25
N ASP A 298 25.13 -32.06 3.24
CA ASP A 298 24.77 -30.66 3.38
C ASP A 298 24.06 -30.07 2.12
N PRO A 299 22.73 -30.21 1.98
CA PRO A 299 22.01 -29.76 0.80
C PRO A 299 21.72 -28.26 0.85
N ILE A 300 22.30 -27.50 -0.07
CA ILE A 300 22.03 -26.08 -0.25
C ILE A 300 21.15 -25.82 -1.48
N ARG A 301 20.42 -24.71 -1.48
CA ARG A 301 19.72 -24.20 -2.68
C ARG A 301 20.35 -22.87 -3.09
N THR A 302 20.54 -22.67 -4.38
CA THR A 302 21.15 -21.44 -4.91
C THR A 302 20.10 -20.60 -5.64
N PRO A 303 20.37 -19.32 -5.94
CA PRO A 303 19.47 -18.50 -6.76
C PRO A 303 19.16 -19.13 -8.14
N PHE A 304 20.05 -19.97 -8.68
CA PHE A 304 19.93 -20.60 -9.99
C PHE A 304 19.33 -22.01 -9.94
N GLU A 305 19.61 -22.77 -8.87
CA GLU A 305 19.18 -24.16 -8.68
C GLU A 305 18.28 -24.27 -7.43
N GLN A 306 16.99 -23.99 -7.61
CA GLN A 306 16.00 -23.92 -6.53
C GLN A 306 15.27 -25.25 -6.29
N ASP A 307 15.07 -26.05 -7.34
CA ASP A 307 14.27 -27.28 -7.31
C ASP A 307 15.08 -28.50 -6.84
N ILE A 308 16.36 -28.57 -7.25
CA ILE A 308 17.27 -29.68 -6.93
C ILE A 308 18.37 -29.10 -6.04
N PRO A 309 18.43 -29.49 -4.75
CA PRO A 309 19.52 -29.08 -3.89
C PRO A 309 20.88 -29.47 -4.47
N THR A 310 21.86 -28.59 -4.28
CA THR A 310 23.27 -28.83 -4.61
C THR A 310 24.07 -29.02 -3.32
N SER A 311 25.36 -29.28 -3.45
CA SER A 311 26.26 -29.55 -2.32
C SER A 311 26.85 -28.28 -1.70
N GLY A 312 27.08 -28.29 -0.38
CA GLY A 312 27.82 -27.27 0.37
C GLY A 312 29.17 -26.88 -0.25
N VAL A 313 29.86 -27.81 -0.93
CA VAL A 313 31.15 -27.54 -1.59
C VAL A 313 31.07 -26.40 -2.60
N TYR A 314 29.93 -26.23 -3.27
CA TYR A 314 29.72 -25.15 -4.24
C TYR A 314 29.49 -23.79 -3.57
N LEU A 315 29.02 -23.76 -2.32
CA LEU A 315 28.97 -22.54 -1.53
C LEU A 315 30.39 -22.02 -1.25
N HIS A 316 31.29 -22.93 -0.86
CA HIS A 316 32.69 -22.61 -0.61
C HIS A 316 33.41 -22.18 -1.89
N ALA A 317 33.12 -22.83 -3.02
CA ALA A 317 33.58 -22.38 -4.33
C ALA A 317 33.08 -20.96 -4.67
N ALA A 318 31.81 -20.64 -4.40
CA ALA A 318 31.26 -19.30 -4.67
C ALA A 318 31.89 -18.23 -3.78
N LEU A 319 32.15 -18.56 -2.51
CA LEU A 319 32.88 -17.68 -1.59
C LEU A 319 34.30 -17.42 -2.08
N LEU A 320 35.02 -18.46 -2.49
CA LEU A 320 36.35 -18.33 -3.10
C LEU A 320 36.32 -17.47 -4.37
N ASP A 321 35.35 -17.67 -5.28
CA ASP A 321 35.20 -16.84 -6.48
C ASP A 321 35.07 -15.36 -6.15
N ASN A 322 34.25 -15.03 -5.14
CA ASN A 322 34.03 -13.66 -4.68
C ASN A 322 35.31 -13.07 -4.08
N LEU A 323 36.03 -13.83 -3.25
CA LEU A 323 37.28 -13.42 -2.61
C LEU A 323 38.41 -13.23 -3.63
N LEU A 324 38.49 -14.10 -4.63
CA LEU A 324 39.51 -14.09 -5.68
C LEU A 324 39.30 -12.98 -6.72
N ASN A 325 38.05 -12.55 -6.95
CA ASN A 325 37.69 -11.57 -7.97
C ASN A 325 37.19 -10.23 -7.42
N ASN A 326 37.12 -10.05 -6.11
CA ASN A 326 36.55 -8.85 -5.47
C ASN A 326 35.12 -8.54 -5.93
N ARG A 327 34.26 -9.56 -6.01
CA ARG A 327 32.89 -9.45 -6.57
C ARG A 327 31.81 -9.36 -5.49
N PHE A 328 32.13 -8.78 -4.34
CA PHE A 328 31.25 -8.76 -3.17
C PHE A 328 29.95 -7.99 -3.41
N LEU A 329 28.85 -8.50 -2.84
CA LEU A 329 27.57 -7.78 -2.80
C LEU A 329 27.43 -7.09 -1.44
N ASN A 330 27.29 -5.77 -1.47
CA ASN A 330 27.11 -4.97 -0.26
C ASN A 330 25.66 -4.52 -0.14
N ARG A 331 25.03 -4.74 1.02
CA ARG A 331 23.70 -4.17 1.29
C ARG A 331 23.82 -2.65 1.42
N LEU A 332 22.82 -1.94 0.90
CA LEU A 332 22.70 -0.51 1.19
C LEU A 332 22.60 -0.31 2.72
N PRO A 333 23.43 0.56 3.32
CA PRO A 333 23.40 0.79 4.76
C PRO A 333 22.01 1.20 5.24
N GLN A 334 21.64 0.79 6.45
CA GLN A 334 20.29 0.96 6.99
C GLN A 334 19.80 2.42 6.93
N GLY A 335 20.69 3.39 7.23
CA GLY A 335 20.35 4.82 7.15
C GLY A 335 19.97 5.29 5.75
N TRP A 336 20.63 4.78 4.71
CA TRP A 336 20.30 5.10 3.31
C TRP A 336 19.01 4.40 2.86
N THR A 337 18.75 3.18 3.33
CA THR A 337 17.47 2.50 3.10
C THR A 337 16.31 3.26 3.71
N LEU A 338 16.45 3.74 4.95
CA LEU A 338 15.46 4.61 5.59
C LEU A 338 15.29 5.93 4.83
N ALA A 339 16.38 6.56 4.38
CA ALA A 339 16.31 7.76 3.56
C ALA A 339 15.54 7.52 2.25
N LEU A 340 15.77 6.39 1.57
CA LEU A 340 15.01 6.01 0.37
C LEU A 340 13.52 5.82 0.67
N ILE A 341 13.15 5.16 1.76
CA ILE A 341 11.74 5.03 2.19
C ILE A 341 11.11 6.41 2.40
N MET A 342 11.80 7.31 3.11
CA MET A 342 11.33 8.67 3.37
C MET A 342 11.19 9.48 2.07
N LEU A 343 12.16 9.37 1.16
CA LEU A 343 12.14 10.04 -0.14
C LEU A 343 11.01 9.50 -1.03
N SER A 344 10.77 8.19 -1.03
CA SER A 344 9.64 7.59 -1.76
C SER A 344 8.29 8.05 -1.19
N ALA A 345 8.15 8.11 0.14
CA ALA A 345 6.93 8.62 0.78
C ALA A 345 6.66 10.08 0.40
N MET A 346 7.68 10.94 0.49
CA MET A 346 7.57 12.36 0.13
C MET A 346 7.33 12.55 -1.37
N GLY A 347 8.09 11.83 -2.20
CA GLY A 347 7.98 11.85 -3.66
C GLY A 347 6.59 11.42 -4.14
N SER A 348 6.00 10.40 -3.52
CA SER A 348 4.64 9.95 -3.84
C SER A 348 3.60 11.07 -3.71
N SER A 349 3.66 11.88 -2.65
CA SER A 349 2.66 12.95 -2.44
C SER A 349 2.89 14.14 -3.38
N LEU A 350 4.15 14.44 -3.74
CA LEU A 350 4.47 15.54 -4.66
C LEU A 350 4.13 15.20 -6.11
N ILE A 351 4.43 13.97 -6.54
CA ILE A 351 4.30 13.54 -7.94
C ILE A 351 2.87 13.08 -8.24
N LEU A 352 2.24 12.31 -7.34
CA LEU A 352 0.95 11.66 -7.63
C LEU A 352 -0.26 12.59 -7.45
N LYS A 353 -0.17 13.60 -6.58
CA LYS A 353 -1.28 14.52 -6.30
C LYS A 353 -1.84 15.23 -7.54
N PRO A 354 -1.03 15.87 -8.42
CA PRO A 354 -1.57 16.52 -9.61
C PRO A 354 -2.18 15.54 -10.63
N MET A 355 -1.90 14.24 -10.50
CA MET A 355 -2.36 13.22 -11.42
C MET A 355 -3.78 12.73 -11.07
N ARG A 356 -4.56 12.39 -12.10
CA ARG A 356 -5.81 11.62 -11.95
C ARG A 356 -5.50 10.17 -11.58
N LEU A 357 -6.49 9.43 -11.05
CA LEU A 357 -6.34 8.04 -10.61
C LEU A 357 -5.62 7.15 -11.64
N TRP A 358 -6.05 7.17 -12.90
CA TRP A 358 -5.41 6.41 -13.97
C TRP A 358 -3.94 6.80 -14.21
N GLY A 359 -3.62 8.10 -14.10
CA GLY A 359 -2.24 8.58 -14.19
C GLY A 359 -1.37 8.06 -13.04
N ARG A 360 -1.92 7.98 -11.82
CA ARG A 360 -1.23 7.41 -10.64
C ARG A 360 -0.94 5.93 -10.82
N LEU A 361 -1.92 5.16 -11.31
CA LEU A 361 -1.75 3.74 -11.59
C LEU A 361 -0.68 3.50 -12.66
N ILE A 362 -0.73 4.25 -13.77
CA ILE A 362 0.28 4.18 -14.83
C ILE A 362 1.66 4.53 -14.27
N PHE A 363 1.76 5.56 -13.43
CA PHE A 363 3.03 5.95 -12.81
C PHE A 363 3.61 4.82 -11.96
N VAL A 364 2.82 4.20 -11.08
CA VAL A 364 3.30 3.09 -10.24
C VAL A 364 3.70 1.88 -11.09
N ILE A 365 2.92 1.54 -12.11
CA ILE A 365 3.25 0.45 -13.04
C ILE A 365 4.56 0.75 -13.78
N ALA A 366 4.80 2.00 -14.20
CA ALA A 366 6.03 2.42 -14.85
C ALA A 366 7.23 2.50 -13.88
N LEU A 367 6.98 2.78 -12.61
CA LEU A 367 8.01 2.84 -11.57
C LEU A 367 8.65 1.47 -11.32
N ILE A 368 7.90 0.37 -11.39
CA ILE A 368 8.41 -0.99 -11.16
C ILE A 368 9.59 -1.33 -12.10
N PRO A 369 9.44 -1.30 -13.44
CA PRO A 369 10.55 -1.59 -14.35
C PRO A 369 11.65 -0.52 -14.29
N ALA A 370 11.31 0.76 -14.10
CA ALA A 370 12.31 1.82 -13.99
C ALA A 370 13.20 1.63 -12.75
N TRP A 371 12.60 1.31 -11.60
CA TRP A 371 13.31 1.01 -10.37
C TRP A 371 14.09 -0.30 -10.48
N PHE A 372 13.51 -1.33 -11.12
CA PHE A 372 14.21 -2.58 -11.40
C PHE A 372 15.52 -2.34 -12.15
N VAL A 373 15.51 -1.52 -13.20
CA VAL A 373 16.73 -1.16 -13.95
C VAL A 373 17.76 -0.49 -13.04
N ILE A 374 17.36 0.45 -12.19
CA ILE A 374 18.27 1.10 -11.23
C ILE A 374 18.86 0.08 -10.26
N THR A 375 18.03 -0.80 -9.68
CA THR A 375 18.49 -1.85 -8.77
C THR A 375 19.40 -2.87 -9.46
N TYR A 376 19.15 -3.18 -10.73
CA TYR A 376 19.97 -4.09 -11.54
C TYR A 376 21.34 -3.49 -11.88
N LEU A 377 21.39 -2.20 -12.22
CA LEU A 377 22.65 -1.48 -12.41
C LEU A 377 23.48 -1.42 -11.12
N GLY A 378 22.81 -1.14 -9.98
CA GLY A 378 23.44 -1.23 -8.67
C GLY A 378 23.98 -2.63 -8.38
N PHE A 379 23.21 -3.66 -8.69
CA PHE A 379 23.59 -5.06 -8.51
C PHE A 379 24.83 -5.46 -9.32
N ILE A 380 24.92 -5.05 -10.59
CA ILE A 380 26.14 -5.25 -11.40
C ILE A 380 27.34 -4.52 -10.79
N ALA A 381 27.11 -3.35 -10.17
CA ALA A 381 28.13 -2.59 -9.45
C ALA A 381 28.46 -3.12 -8.04
N GLY A 382 27.93 -4.29 -7.64
CA GLY A 382 28.18 -4.88 -6.32
C GLY A 382 27.36 -4.26 -5.18
N LEU A 383 26.33 -3.48 -5.48
CA LEU A 383 25.45 -2.84 -4.50
C LEU A 383 24.03 -3.42 -4.56
N TRP A 384 23.57 -4.01 -3.46
CA TRP A 384 22.18 -4.43 -3.31
C TRP A 384 21.31 -3.26 -2.82
N LEU A 385 20.51 -2.73 -3.75
CA LEU A 385 19.49 -1.72 -3.49
C LEU A 385 18.12 -2.37 -3.17
N PRO A 386 17.38 -1.87 -2.17
CA PRO A 386 16.05 -2.36 -1.85
C PRO A 386 15.07 -2.04 -2.99
N MET A 387 14.34 -3.04 -3.46
CA MET A 387 13.34 -2.94 -4.51
C MET A 387 11.93 -2.81 -3.94
N ALA A 388 11.59 -3.67 -2.97
CA ALA A 388 10.24 -3.76 -2.42
C ALA A 388 9.89 -2.54 -1.56
N ALA A 389 10.80 -2.09 -0.69
CA ALA A 389 10.50 -1.01 0.25
C ALA A 389 10.20 0.35 -0.43
N PRO A 390 10.98 0.83 -1.44
CA PRO A 390 10.66 2.09 -2.14
C PRO A 390 9.36 2.03 -2.94
N ILE A 391 9.11 0.92 -3.66
CA ILE A 391 7.89 0.72 -4.45
C ILE A 391 6.68 0.61 -3.54
N GLY A 392 6.76 -0.23 -2.50
CA GLY A 392 5.71 -0.43 -1.52
C GLY A 392 5.37 0.84 -0.75
N THR A 393 6.38 1.64 -0.37
CA THR A 393 6.13 2.94 0.28
C THR A 393 5.45 3.94 -0.65
N THR A 394 5.77 3.91 -1.95
CA THR A 394 5.08 4.74 -2.95
C THR A 394 3.61 4.33 -3.10
N LEU A 395 3.32 3.02 -3.08
CA LEU A 395 1.96 2.46 -3.07
C LEU A 395 1.18 2.89 -1.82
N LEU A 396 1.80 2.82 -0.64
CA LEU A 396 1.20 3.34 0.60
C LEU A 396 0.90 4.83 0.51
N GLY A 397 1.83 5.61 -0.05
CA GLY A 397 1.63 7.04 -0.32
C GLY A 397 0.45 7.32 -1.23
N MET A 398 0.31 6.55 -2.31
CA MET A 398 -0.87 6.60 -3.20
C MET A 398 -2.16 6.31 -2.44
N MET A 399 -2.18 5.28 -1.59
CA MET A 399 -3.35 4.90 -0.79
C MET A 399 -3.75 6.01 0.20
N PHE A 400 -2.80 6.53 0.98
CA PHE A 400 -3.08 7.61 1.94
C PHE A 400 -3.54 8.90 1.25
N LEU A 401 -2.95 9.23 0.11
CA LEU A 401 -3.36 10.37 -0.70
C LEU A 401 -4.82 10.21 -1.19
N GLN A 402 -5.18 9.01 -1.65
CA GLN A 402 -6.54 8.71 -2.10
C GLN A 402 -7.57 8.83 -0.97
N VAL A 403 -7.24 8.33 0.23
CA VAL A 403 -8.10 8.46 1.42
C VAL A 403 -8.26 9.93 1.82
N ALA A 404 -7.18 10.71 1.79
CA ALA A 404 -7.22 12.13 2.12
C ALA A 404 -8.10 12.92 1.14
N GLU A 405 -7.96 12.68 -0.17
CA GLU A 405 -8.79 13.31 -1.20
C GLU A 405 -10.27 12.92 -1.10
N GLN A 406 -10.55 11.66 -0.74
CA GLN A 406 -11.92 11.21 -0.54
C GLN A 406 -12.58 11.88 0.66
N ARG A 407 -11.86 12.05 1.77
CA ARG A 407 -12.35 12.78 2.94
C ARG A 407 -12.64 14.24 2.63
N GLU A 408 -11.77 14.90 1.89
CA GLU A 408 -11.97 16.29 1.47
C GLU A 408 -13.20 16.44 0.57
N ARG A 409 -13.39 15.52 -0.38
CA ARG A 409 -14.58 15.49 -1.24
C ARG A 409 -15.86 15.28 -0.44
N GLN A 410 -15.85 14.36 0.53
CA GLN A 410 -17.02 14.11 1.37
C GLN A 410 -17.37 15.34 2.20
N ALA A 411 -16.38 15.98 2.82
CA ALA A 411 -16.59 17.20 3.60
C ALA A 411 -17.20 18.34 2.76
N LEU A 412 -16.76 18.49 1.51
CA LEU A 412 -17.38 19.45 0.58
C LEU A 412 -18.84 19.09 0.29
N THR A 413 -19.14 17.82 0.02
CA THR A 413 -20.51 17.36 -0.19
C THR A 413 -21.39 17.59 1.04
N ASP A 414 -20.88 17.32 2.24
CA ASP A 414 -21.60 17.54 3.50
C ASP A 414 -21.89 19.04 3.72
N LEU A 415 -20.93 19.93 3.42
CA LEU A 415 -21.13 21.39 3.47
C LEU A 415 -22.16 21.88 2.45
N PHE A 416 -22.17 21.30 1.24
CA PHE A 416 -23.20 21.59 0.23
C PHE A 416 -24.59 21.12 0.69
N ALA A 417 -24.68 19.96 1.33
CA ALA A 417 -25.93 19.40 1.85
C ALA A 417 -26.50 20.14 3.07
N ILE A 418 -25.70 20.93 3.79
CA ILE A 418 -26.22 21.83 4.84
C ILE A 418 -26.91 23.05 4.22
N SER A 419 -26.48 23.50 3.05
CA SER A 419 -26.98 24.73 2.41
C SER A 419 -28.20 24.49 1.50
N LEU A 420 -28.51 23.24 1.19
CA LEU A 420 -29.56 22.79 0.27
C LEU A 420 -30.26 21.58 0.88
N SER A 421 -31.51 21.27 0.53
CA SER A 421 -32.08 19.98 0.94
C SER A 421 -31.23 18.80 0.38
N PRO A 422 -31.16 17.64 1.04
CA PRO A 422 -30.39 16.49 0.55
C PRO A 422 -30.76 16.07 -0.87
N GLU A 423 -32.03 16.15 -1.23
CA GLU A 423 -32.57 15.85 -2.56
C GLU A 423 -32.08 16.86 -3.59
N MET A 424 -32.07 18.14 -3.25
CA MET A 424 -31.58 19.21 -4.12
C MET A 424 -30.07 19.16 -4.30
N ALA A 425 -29.32 18.88 -3.23
CA ALA A 425 -27.87 18.70 -3.27
C ALA A 425 -27.49 17.52 -4.18
N ASN A 426 -28.18 16.38 -4.04
CA ASN A 426 -27.97 15.22 -4.91
C ASN A 426 -28.33 15.51 -6.37
N PHE A 427 -29.45 16.19 -6.61
CA PHE A 427 -29.86 16.57 -7.97
C PHE A 427 -28.82 17.49 -8.63
N ILE A 428 -28.36 18.53 -7.94
CA ILE A 428 -27.32 19.44 -8.44
C ILE A 428 -25.99 18.70 -8.66
N TRP A 429 -25.63 17.78 -7.76
CA TRP A 429 -24.42 16.97 -7.90
C TRP A 429 -24.44 16.07 -9.14
N GLN A 430 -25.59 15.45 -9.42
CA GLN A 430 -25.79 14.64 -10.63
C GLN A 430 -25.67 15.47 -11.91
N HIS A 431 -26.10 16.74 -11.87
CA HIS A 431 -26.04 17.66 -13.01
C HIS A 431 -24.85 18.65 -12.95
N LYS A 432 -23.82 18.34 -12.16
CA LYS A 432 -22.70 19.27 -11.91
C LYS A 432 -21.94 19.69 -13.18
N GLU A 433 -21.76 18.79 -14.15
CA GLU A 433 -21.04 19.11 -15.38
C GLU A 433 -21.81 20.12 -16.21
N GLU A 434 -23.13 20.01 -16.23
CA GLU A 434 -24.01 20.93 -16.91
C GLU A 434 -23.97 22.31 -16.26
N LEU A 435 -24.09 22.36 -14.93
CA LEU A 435 -24.00 23.60 -14.16
C LEU A 435 -22.63 24.28 -14.28
N LEU A 436 -21.52 23.52 -14.26
CA LEU A 436 -20.16 24.06 -14.37
C LEU A 436 -19.79 24.52 -15.79
N THR A 437 -20.27 23.82 -16.81
CA THR A 437 -19.92 24.11 -18.21
C THR A 437 -20.84 25.15 -18.83
N LYS A 438 -22.15 25.05 -18.57
CA LYS A 438 -23.18 25.91 -19.15
C LYS A 438 -23.69 26.99 -18.20
N GLY A 439 -23.35 26.91 -16.90
CA GLY A 439 -23.81 27.84 -15.87
C GLY A 439 -25.25 27.62 -15.41
N GLN A 440 -25.96 26.62 -15.95
CA GLN A 440 -27.38 26.36 -15.72
C GLN A 440 -27.69 24.86 -15.89
N ILE A 441 -28.70 24.37 -15.18
CA ILE A 441 -29.37 23.06 -15.40
C ILE A 441 -30.61 23.30 -16.27
N HIS A 442 -30.84 22.50 -17.31
CA HIS A 442 -32.00 22.61 -18.19
C HIS A 442 -33.31 22.70 -17.39
N SER A 443 -34.19 23.60 -17.84
CA SER A 443 -35.55 23.70 -17.33
C SER A 443 -36.35 22.47 -17.72
N GLN A 444 -37.07 21.89 -16.77
CA GLN A 444 -38.00 20.79 -16.99
C GLN A 444 -39.41 21.19 -16.55
N GLU A 445 -40.39 20.84 -17.35
CA GLU A 445 -41.80 20.95 -16.99
C GLU A 445 -42.18 19.74 -16.13
N LEU A 446 -42.79 19.99 -14.98
CA LEU A 446 -43.26 18.96 -14.06
C LEU A 446 -44.53 19.40 -13.35
N THR A 447 -45.34 18.43 -12.95
CA THR A 447 -46.52 18.65 -12.11
C THR A 447 -46.11 18.40 -10.66
N ALA A 448 -46.36 19.36 -9.77
CA ALA A 448 -46.05 19.22 -8.35
C ALA A 448 -47.13 19.87 -7.48
N THR A 449 -47.21 19.42 -6.22
CA THR A 449 -48.02 20.09 -5.20
C THR A 449 -47.14 21.02 -4.39
N LEU A 450 -47.45 22.32 -4.42
CA LEU A 450 -46.73 23.34 -3.68
C LEU A 450 -47.39 23.63 -2.35
N LEU A 451 -46.55 23.82 -1.33
CA LEU A 451 -46.92 24.23 0.01
C LEU A 451 -46.24 25.56 0.32
N PHE A 452 -47.04 26.55 0.69
CA PHE A 452 -46.57 27.80 1.28
C PHE A 452 -47.09 27.94 2.71
N THR A 453 -46.22 28.27 3.64
CA THR A 453 -46.58 28.66 5.02
C THR A 453 -45.89 29.97 5.38
N ASP A 454 -46.47 30.71 6.32
CA ASP A 454 -46.06 32.07 6.74
C ASP A 454 -46.55 32.32 8.16
N ILE A 455 -45.71 32.94 9.01
CA ILE A 455 -46.05 33.19 10.40
C ILE A 455 -46.98 34.40 10.50
N ARG A 456 -48.00 34.30 11.35
CA ARG A 456 -48.96 35.37 11.60
C ARG A 456 -48.38 36.35 12.61
N GLY A 457 -48.22 37.61 12.18
CA GLY A 457 -47.73 38.68 13.05
C GLY A 457 -46.23 38.62 13.32
N PHE A 458 -45.45 37.97 12.45
CA PHE A 458 -44.00 37.86 12.59
C PHE A 458 -43.31 39.22 12.77
N THR A 459 -43.71 40.25 12.01
CA THR A 459 -43.13 41.59 12.15
C THR A 459 -43.24 42.13 13.57
N THR A 460 -44.39 41.95 14.23
CA THR A 460 -44.60 42.37 15.62
C THR A 460 -43.75 41.55 16.60
N ILE A 461 -43.56 40.25 16.33
CA ILE A 461 -42.68 39.37 17.11
C ILE A 461 -41.21 39.80 16.94
N ALA A 462 -40.79 40.09 15.72
CA ALA A 462 -39.43 40.51 15.40
C ALA A 462 -39.05 41.89 15.97
N GLU A 463 -40.02 42.79 16.14
CA GLU A 463 -39.83 44.09 16.80
C GLU A 463 -39.68 43.99 18.33
N THR A 464 -40.18 42.90 18.94
CA THR A 464 -40.23 42.73 20.40
C THR A 464 -39.13 41.82 20.94
N LEU A 465 -38.65 40.85 20.16
CA LEU A 465 -37.58 39.94 20.56
C LEU A 465 -36.17 40.49 20.28
N PRO A 466 -35.19 40.26 21.17
CA PRO A 466 -33.77 40.46 20.88
C PRO A 466 -33.29 39.63 19.67
N SER A 467 -32.32 40.13 18.89
CA SER A 467 -31.93 39.52 17.61
C SER A 467 -31.38 38.09 17.71
N ASP A 468 -30.68 37.76 18.79
CA ASP A 468 -30.18 36.41 19.07
C ASP A 468 -31.33 35.44 19.41
N GLN A 469 -32.23 35.84 20.29
CA GLN A 469 -33.43 35.07 20.65
C GLN A 469 -34.38 34.90 19.47
N LEU A 470 -34.56 35.94 18.65
CA LEU A 470 -35.38 35.90 17.44
C LEU A 470 -34.84 34.87 16.45
N LEU A 471 -33.53 34.84 16.20
CA LEU A 471 -32.91 33.87 15.29
C LEU A 471 -33.00 32.44 15.83
N SER A 472 -32.75 32.23 17.12
CA SER A 472 -32.89 30.90 17.74
C SER A 472 -34.35 30.41 17.68
N TRP A 473 -35.32 31.28 17.98
CA TRP A 473 -36.74 30.98 17.91
C TRP A 473 -37.19 30.65 16.48
N LEU A 474 -36.76 31.45 15.49
CA LEU A 474 -37.10 31.24 14.09
C LEU A 474 -36.45 29.97 13.52
N ASN A 475 -35.18 29.72 13.84
CA ASN A 475 -34.49 28.50 13.41
C ASN A 475 -35.14 27.25 14.00
N ARG A 476 -35.58 27.30 15.27
CA ARG A 476 -36.29 26.19 15.90
C ARG A 476 -37.66 25.93 15.24
N TYR A 477 -38.39 26.99 14.89
CA TYR A 477 -39.61 26.87 14.09
C TYR A 477 -39.33 26.21 12.73
N PHE A 478 -38.34 26.69 11.98
CA PHE A 478 -37.99 26.12 10.68
C PHE A 478 -37.55 24.67 10.78
N GLU A 479 -36.78 24.30 11.80
CA GLU A 479 -36.34 22.92 12.03
C GLU A 479 -37.53 21.96 12.14
N VAL A 480 -38.50 22.26 13.04
CA VAL A 480 -39.67 21.40 13.26
C VAL A 480 -40.57 21.34 12.03
N MET A 481 -40.81 22.47 11.36
CA MET A 481 -41.66 22.51 10.17
C MET A 481 -41.03 21.77 8.98
N THR A 482 -39.72 21.94 8.78
CA THR A 482 -38.97 21.25 7.73
C THR A 482 -38.92 19.74 7.98
N GLU A 483 -38.80 19.30 9.23
CA GLU A 483 -38.90 17.87 9.59
C GLU A 483 -40.28 17.29 9.20
N CYS A 484 -41.38 18.00 9.43
CA CYS A 484 -42.70 17.58 9.00
C CYS A 484 -42.82 17.46 7.47
N ILE A 485 -42.23 18.39 6.73
CA ILE A 485 -42.26 18.39 5.25
C ILE A 485 -41.43 17.21 4.72
N MET A 486 -40.20 17.04 5.20
CA MET A 486 -39.28 16.01 4.73
C MET A 486 -39.75 14.60 5.10
N SER A 487 -40.32 14.39 6.29
CA SER A 487 -40.87 13.09 6.70
C SER A 487 -42.05 12.61 5.83
N HIS A 488 -42.69 13.52 5.10
CA HIS A 488 -43.73 13.20 4.12
C HIS A 488 -43.22 13.22 2.67
N GLY A 489 -41.90 13.26 2.46
CA GLY A 489 -41.30 13.24 1.12
C GLY A 489 -41.42 14.56 0.35
N GLY A 490 -41.66 15.67 1.04
CA GLY A 490 -41.59 17.02 0.49
C GLY A 490 -40.17 17.58 0.50
N VAL A 491 -39.88 18.45 -0.45
CA VAL A 491 -38.60 19.15 -0.57
C VAL A 491 -38.80 20.63 -0.29
N VAL A 492 -38.08 21.18 0.69
CA VAL A 492 -38.06 22.63 0.95
C VAL A 492 -37.22 23.32 -0.12
N ASP A 493 -37.85 24.19 -0.92
CA ASP A 493 -37.18 24.95 -1.98
C ASP A 493 -36.39 26.11 -1.38
N LYS A 494 -37.04 26.93 -0.53
CA LYS A 494 -36.39 28.02 0.20
C LYS A 494 -37.21 28.54 1.39
N TYR A 495 -36.53 29.25 2.27
CA TYR A 495 -37.15 30.16 3.24
C TYR A 495 -37.24 31.57 2.65
N ILE A 496 -38.39 32.23 2.84
CA ILE A 496 -38.65 33.60 2.35
C ILE A 496 -39.06 34.45 3.56
N GLY A 497 -38.09 35.05 4.25
CA GLY A 497 -38.36 35.71 5.53
C GLY A 497 -38.74 34.68 6.58
N ASP A 498 -39.97 34.73 7.07
CA ASP A 498 -40.61 33.77 7.99
C ASP A 498 -41.46 32.71 7.28
N ALA A 499 -41.56 32.78 5.95
CA ALA A 499 -42.30 31.82 5.14
C ALA A 499 -41.45 30.63 4.69
N ILE A 500 -42.09 29.46 4.53
CA ILE A 500 -41.49 28.25 3.94
C ILE A 500 -42.19 27.95 2.63
N MET A 501 -41.41 27.77 1.57
CA MET A 501 -41.86 27.23 0.29
C MET A 501 -41.33 25.80 0.14
N ALA A 502 -42.25 24.86 -0.04
CA ALA A 502 -41.92 23.46 -0.28
C ALA A 502 -42.72 22.89 -1.46
N ALA A 503 -42.20 21.81 -2.03
CA ALA A 503 -42.80 21.13 -3.16
C ALA A 503 -42.78 19.61 -2.96
N PHE A 504 -43.85 18.97 -3.42
CA PHE A 504 -44.01 17.52 -3.47
C PHE A 504 -44.09 17.12 -4.95
N GLY A 505 -43.18 16.25 -5.41
CA GLY A 505 -43.02 15.92 -6.84
C GLY A 505 -41.91 16.69 -7.55
N ALA A 506 -41.05 17.40 -6.82
CA ALA A 506 -39.87 18.12 -7.31
C ALA A 506 -38.65 17.83 -6.40
N PRO A 507 -37.38 17.96 -6.86
CA PRO A 507 -36.92 18.43 -8.17
C PRO A 507 -36.94 17.35 -9.26
N VAL A 508 -37.22 16.09 -8.94
CA VAL A 508 -37.33 15.02 -9.95
C VAL A 508 -38.81 14.76 -10.23
N SER A 509 -39.22 14.90 -11.48
CA SER A 509 -40.61 14.65 -11.90
C SER A 509 -40.98 13.18 -11.69
N ARG A 510 -42.16 12.93 -11.11
CA ARG A 510 -42.77 11.60 -10.99
C ARG A 510 -43.94 11.49 -11.96
N SER A 511 -43.86 10.57 -12.92
CA SER A 511 -44.85 10.43 -13.98
C SER A 511 -46.06 9.58 -13.54
N GLY A 512 -47.26 10.02 -13.90
CA GLY A 512 -48.50 9.26 -13.72
C GLY A 512 -49.51 9.96 -12.79
N LYS A 513 -50.80 9.70 -13.01
CA LYS A 513 -51.88 10.30 -12.20
C LYS A 513 -51.78 9.90 -10.72
N ASP A 514 -51.39 8.66 -10.46
CA ASP A 514 -51.24 8.11 -9.11
C ASP A 514 -50.08 8.79 -8.34
N ALA A 515 -49.00 9.15 -9.04
CA ALA A 515 -47.87 9.86 -8.43
C ALA A 515 -48.27 11.28 -8.02
N VAL A 516 -48.96 12.03 -8.89
CA VAL A 516 -49.49 13.37 -8.55
C VAL A 516 -50.49 13.29 -7.40
N GLN A 517 -51.29 12.23 -7.35
CA GLN A 517 -52.21 11.98 -6.25
C GLN A 517 -51.47 11.79 -4.92
N GLN A 518 -50.43 10.94 -4.92
CA GLN A 518 -49.59 10.71 -3.75
C GLN A 518 -48.91 12.00 -3.27
N ASP A 519 -48.49 12.86 -4.20
CA ASP A 519 -47.85 14.15 -3.89
C ASP A 519 -48.81 15.11 -3.20
N ALA A 520 -50.05 15.17 -3.67
CA ALA A 520 -51.10 15.96 -3.04
C ALA A 520 -51.46 15.42 -1.64
N LEU A 521 -51.58 14.10 -1.49
CA LEU A 521 -51.84 13.45 -0.20
C LEU A 521 -50.71 13.69 0.80
N ALA A 522 -49.46 13.59 0.35
CA ALA A 522 -48.27 13.87 1.14
C ALA A 522 -48.22 15.33 1.61
N ALA A 523 -48.53 16.29 0.73
CA ALA A 523 -48.56 17.71 1.08
C ALA A 523 -49.64 18.03 2.14
N VAL A 524 -50.83 17.42 2.01
CA VAL A 524 -51.90 17.55 3.02
C VAL A 524 -51.49 16.89 4.33
N GLY A 525 -50.91 15.69 4.28
CA GLY A 525 -50.39 14.98 5.45
C GLY A 525 -49.32 15.79 6.20
N ALA A 526 -48.35 16.36 5.47
CA ALA A 526 -47.33 17.24 6.01
C ALA A 526 -47.96 18.47 6.69
N SER A 527 -48.95 19.10 6.04
CA SER A 527 -49.65 20.28 6.60
C SER A 527 -50.34 19.95 7.92
N MET A 528 -51.00 18.79 8.02
CA MET A 528 -51.62 18.32 9.25
C MET A 528 -50.59 18.02 10.35
N ALA A 529 -49.48 17.37 9.97
CA ALA A 529 -48.37 17.11 10.90
C ALA A 529 -47.74 18.40 11.43
N MET A 530 -47.57 19.41 10.57
CA MET A 530 -47.08 20.74 10.97
C MET A 530 -48.01 21.40 11.99
N VAL A 531 -49.33 21.33 11.80
CA VAL A 531 -50.30 21.86 12.76
C VAL A 531 -50.19 21.16 14.11
N GLU A 532 -50.09 19.84 14.13
CA GLU A 532 -49.99 19.07 15.37
C GLU A 532 -48.67 19.36 16.10
N ARG A 533 -47.54 19.29 15.39
CA ARG A 533 -46.22 19.56 15.96
C ARG A 533 -46.06 21.01 16.41
N LEU A 534 -46.77 21.95 15.79
CA LEU A 534 -46.78 23.33 16.24
C LEU A 534 -47.47 23.50 17.61
N LYS A 535 -48.47 22.68 17.95
CA LYS A 535 -49.09 22.71 19.28
C LYS A 535 -48.06 22.37 20.35
N ASP A 536 -47.27 21.32 20.14
CA ASP A 536 -46.18 20.92 21.04
C ASP A 536 -45.12 22.02 21.12
N LEU A 537 -44.70 22.55 19.97
CA LEU A 537 -43.69 23.60 19.90
C LEU A 537 -44.14 24.89 20.59
N ASN A 538 -45.43 25.24 20.50
CA ASN A 538 -45.98 26.38 21.21
C ASN A 538 -46.01 26.17 22.73
N GLN A 539 -46.20 24.94 23.21
CA GLN A 539 -46.05 24.64 24.64
C GLN A 539 -44.59 24.82 25.08
N GLU A 540 -43.64 24.36 24.27
CA GLU A 540 -42.20 24.57 24.48
C GLU A 540 -41.86 26.08 24.54
N PHE A 541 -42.30 26.87 23.56
CA PHE A 541 -42.08 28.32 23.56
C PHE A 541 -42.72 29.01 24.76
N THR A 542 -43.95 28.63 25.13
CA THR A 542 -44.62 29.19 26.30
C THR A 542 -43.84 28.89 27.59
N ALA A 543 -43.31 27.67 27.75
CA ALA A 543 -42.50 27.27 28.89
C ALA A 543 -41.18 28.06 28.98
N GLN A 544 -40.64 28.49 27.84
CA GLN A 544 -39.43 29.31 27.74
C GLN A 544 -39.71 30.82 27.81
N GLY A 545 -40.97 31.24 27.94
CA GLY A 545 -41.36 32.65 27.92
C GLY A 545 -41.27 33.33 26.55
N LEU A 546 -41.19 32.53 25.47
CA LEU A 546 -41.14 32.98 24.08
C LEU A 546 -42.55 33.09 23.48
N PRO A 547 -42.75 33.95 22.45
CA PRO A 547 -44.05 34.10 21.81
C PRO A 547 -44.47 32.83 21.06
N THR A 548 -45.77 32.53 21.12
CA THR A 548 -46.36 31.41 20.38
C THR A 548 -46.56 31.79 18.91
N VAL A 549 -46.43 30.78 18.06
CA VAL A 549 -46.55 30.88 16.61
C VAL A 549 -47.97 30.50 16.19
N ARG A 550 -48.50 31.26 15.24
CA ARG A 550 -49.63 30.86 14.40
C ARG A 550 -49.20 31.00 12.95
N PHE A 551 -49.70 30.16 12.06
CA PHE A 551 -49.40 30.27 10.62
C PHE A 551 -50.66 30.04 9.80
N GLY A 552 -50.58 30.28 8.50
CA GLY A 552 -51.55 29.74 7.55
C GLY A 552 -50.83 29.00 6.43
N ILE A 553 -51.46 27.94 5.90
CA ILE A 553 -50.91 27.11 4.83
C ILE A 553 -51.76 27.25 3.56
N GLY A 554 -51.10 27.42 2.41
CA GLY A 554 -51.70 27.36 1.08
C GLY A 554 -51.17 26.19 0.28
N LEU A 555 -52.06 25.38 -0.29
CA LEU A 555 -51.76 24.20 -1.10
C LEU A 555 -52.31 24.34 -2.52
N HIS A 556 -51.47 24.10 -3.53
CA HIS A 556 -51.90 24.06 -4.92
C HIS A 556 -51.12 23.03 -5.73
N THR A 557 -51.83 22.26 -6.55
CA THR A 557 -51.27 21.27 -7.47
C THR A 557 -51.43 21.78 -8.89
N GLY A 558 -50.34 21.78 -9.66
CA GLY A 558 -50.36 22.24 -11.05
C GLY A 558 -49.02 22.10 -11.74
N ASP A 559 -49.00 22.40 -13.03
CA ASP A 559 -47.81 22.36 -13.86
C ASP A 559 -46.91 23.55 -13.57
N LEU A 560 -45.62 23.30 -13.48
CA LEU A 560 -44.60 24.30 -13.22
C LEU A 560 -43.30 23.95 -13.93
N VAL A 561 -42.40 24.92 -14.00
CA VAL A 561 -41.06 24.75 -14.57
C VAL A 561 -40.05 24.74 -13.43
N ALA A 562 -39.27 23.67 -13.33
CA ALA A 562 -38.13 23.60 -12.43
C ALA A 562 -36.85 23.87 -13.22
N GLY A 563 -36.02 24.82 -12.80
CA GLY A 563 -34.85 25.23 -13.57
C GLY A 563 -33.91 26.16 -12.81
N THR A 564 -32.76 26.44 -13.41
CA THR A 564 -31.78 27.37 -12.82
C THR A 564 -32.05 28.81 -13.25
N VAL A 565 -32.17 29.72 -12.28
CA VAL A 565 -32.31 31.16 -12.54
C VAL A 565 -31.20 31.92 -11.81
N GLY A 566 -30.64 32.92 -12.50
CA GLY A 566 -29.60 33.79 -11.97
C GLY A 566 -28.43 33.96 -12.92
N SER A 567 -27.30 34.43 -12.37
CA SER A 567 -26.06 34.62 -13.13
C SER A 567 -25.07 33.48 -12.84
N ARG A 568 -23.99 33.38 -13.62
CA ARG A 568 -22.89 32.42 -13.37
C ARG A 568 -22.27 32.49 -11.97
N TYR A 569 -22.44 33.61 -11.27
CA TYR A 569 -21.91 33.83 -9.92
C TYR A 569 -22.92 33.52 -8.82
N ARG A 570 -24.21 33.42 -9.17
CA ARG A 570 -25.31 33.15 -8.24
C ARG A 570 -26.46 32.52 -9.01
N ALA A 571 -26.35 31.21 -9.20
CA ALA A 571 -27.33 30.37 -9.86
C ALA A 571 -28.14 29.64 -8.77
N ASN A 572 -29.46 29.81 -8.78
CA ASN A 572 -30.36 29.08 -7.89
C ASN A 572 -31.27 28.19 -8.73
N TYR A 573 -31.27 26.89 -8.45
CA TYR A 573 -32.31 25.99 -8.95
C TYR A 573 -33.58 26.22 -8.13
N SER A 574 -34.72 26.44 -8.79
CA SER A 574 -36.00 26.70 -8.12
C SER A 574 -37.17 26.43 -9.06
N LEU A 575 -38.38 26.62 -8.54
CA LEU A 575 -39.64 26.36 -9.24
C LEU A 575 -40.28 27.67 -9.71
N PHE A 576 -40.84 27.65 -10.92
CA PHE A 576 -41.40 28.82 -11.60
C PHE A 576 -42.73 28.48 -12.26
N GLY A 577 -43.61 29.47 -12.40
CA GLY A 577 -44.87 29.33 -13.10
C GLY A 577 -46.05 29.86 -12.30
N ASP A 578 -47.23 29.83 -12.93
CA ASP A 578 -48.45 30.33 -12.32
C ASP A 578 -48.86 29.54 -11.07
N THR A 579 -48.54 28.24 -11.04
CA THR A 579 -48.75 27.33 -9.89
C THR A 579 -48.12 27.87 -8.60
N VAL A 580 -46.90 28.42 -8.68
CA VAL A 580 -46.20 29.02 -7.52
C VAL A 580 -46.97 30.23 -6.97
N ASN A 581 -47.44 31.10 -7.87
CA ASN A 581 -48.18 32.29 -7.49
C ASN A 581 -49.55 31.95 -6.89
N ILE A 582 -50.23 30.92 -7.39
CA ILE A 582 -51.52 30.48 -6.85
C ILE A 582 -51.32 29.96 -5.42
N ALA A 583 -50.35 29.08 -5.18
CA ALA A 583 -50.06 28.54 -3.84
C ALA A 583 -49.76 29.65 -2.81
N ALA A 584 -48.89 30.60 -3.16
CA ALA A 584 -48.56 31.73 -2.30
C ALA A 584 -49.78 32.61 -1.98
N ARG A 585 -50.66 32.86 -2.97
CA ARG A 585 -51.88 33.65 -2.75
C ARG A 585 -52.89 32.93 -1.88
N LEU A 586 -53.02 31.60 -2.03
CA LEU A 586 -53.86 30.79 -1.16
C LEU A 586 -53.40 30.90 0.29
N GLN A 587 -52.09 30.81 0.52
CA GLN A 587 -51.50 31.02 1.84
C GLN A 587 -51.86 32.43 2.37
N ASP A 588 -51.65 33.48 1.58
CA ASP A 588 -51.96 34.86 1.98
C ASP A 588 -53.43 35.06 2.37
N MET A 589 -54.35 34.43 1.64
CA MET A 589 -55.79 34.51 1.90
C MET A 589 -56.20 33.93 3.24
N THR A 590 -55.43 32.99 3.79
CA THR A 590 -55.72 32.44 5.11
C THR A 590 -55.71 33.52 6.22
N LYS A 591 -55.11 34.71 5.99
CA LYS A 591 -55.19 35.88 6.89
C LYS A 591 -56.64 36.29 7.20
N GLN A 592 -57.54 36.11 6.23
CA GLN A 592 -58.95 36.51 6.33
C GLN A 592 -59.80 35.48 7.10
N LEU A 593 -59.32 34.26 7.27
CA LEU A 593 -60.03 33.12 7.87
C LEU A 593 -59.72 32.90 9.36
N THR A 594 -58.93 33.79 9.95
CA THR A 594 -58.40 33.68 11.32
C THR A 594 -59.46 33.64 12.43
N LYS A 595 -60.73 33.95 12.14
CA LYS A 595 -61.82 33.89 13.12
C LYS A 595 -62.24 32.47 13.50
N ASN A 596 -61.97 31.48 12.63
CA ASN A 596 -62.50 30.12 12.79
C ASN A 596 -61.44 29.07 13.14
N SER A 597 -60.15 29.33 12.89
CA SER A 597 -59.05 28.46 13.32
C SER A 597 -57.74 29.26 13.45
N PRO A 598 -56.88 28.95 14.45
CA PRO A 598 -55.55 29.54 14.56
C PRO A 598 -54.55 29.05 13.51
N TYR A 599 -54.85 27.94 12.81
CA TYR A 599 -53.96 27.32 11.81
C TYR A 599 -54.69 27.01 10.49
N PRO A 600 -55.23 28.03 9.80
CA PRO A 600 -56.03 27.81 8.59
C PRO A 600 -55.19 27.17 7.46
N ILE A 601 -55.69 26.06 6.93
CA ILE A 601 -55.16 25.40 5.73
C ILE A 601 -56.15 25.63 4.58
N LEU A 602 -55.67 26.22 3.50
CA LEU A 602 -56.41 26.43 2.25
C LEU A 602 -55.81 25.60 1.13
N MET A 603 -56.68 24.96 0.34
CA MET A 603 -56.27 24.21 -0.84
C MET A 603 -57.13 24.54 -2.05
N SER A 604 -56.51 24.54 -3.23
CA SER A 604 -57.22 24.72 -4.49
C SER A 604 -58.10 23.50 -4.85
N GLU A 605 -59.09 23.71 -5.72
CA GLU A 605 -59.84 22.63 -6.39
C GLU A 605 -58.94 21.56 -7.01
N ALA A 606 -57.84 21.96 -7.66
CA ALA A 606 -56.92 21.04 -8.30
C ALA A 606 -56.30 20.05 -7.29
N THR A 607 -55.83 20.54 -6.15
CA THR A 607 -55.32 19.69 -5.06
C THR A 607 -56.43 18.86 -4.44
N TYR A 608 -57.62 19.44 -4.26
CA TYR A 608 -58.76 18.75 -3.66
C TYR A 608 -59.19 17.51 -4.47
N GLN A 609 -59.23 17.62 -5.80
CA GLN A 609 -59.59 16.50 -6.68
C GLN A 609 -58.68 15.27 -6.51
N HIS A 610 -57.44 15.47 -6.08
CA HIS A 610 -56.50 14.39 -5.82
C HIS A 610 -56.65 13.77 -4.42
N VAL A 611 -57.24 14.48 -3.46
CA VAL A 611 -57.31 14.02 -2.05
C VAL A 611 -58.73 13.75 -1.55
N ALA A 612 -59.75 14.02 -2.38
CA ALA A 612 -61.17 13.94 -2.03
C ALA A 612 -61.59 12.57 -1.47
N ASP A 613 -60.94 11.49 -1.93
CA ASP A 613 -61.25 10.12 -1.50
C ASP A 613 -60.79 9.80 -0.07
N GLN A 614 -59.82 10.54 0.45
CA GLN A 614 -59.20 10.26 1.77
C GLN A 614 -59.55 11.30 2.84
N TYR A 615 -59.88 12.52 2.44
CA TYR A 615 -60.16 13.61 3.37
C TYR A 615 -61.59 14.11 3.18
N THR A 616 -62.46 13.85 4.16
CA THR A 616 -63.76 14.52 4.26
C THR A 616 -63.52 15.97 4.67
N VAL A 617 -63.49 16.86 3.68
CA VAL A 617 -63.31 18.29 3.92
C VAL A 617 -64.59 18.83 4.56
N ILE A 618 -64.47 19.38 5.76
CA ILE A 618 -65.50 20.23 6.39
C ILE A 618 -65.46 21.57 5.64
N ALA A 619 -65.90 21.58 4.38
CA ALA A 619 -65.68 22.71 3.48
C ALA A 619 -66.78 23.77 3.63
N GLU A 620 -66.40 24.98 4.03
CA GLU A 620 -66.97 26.15 3.35
C GLU A 620 -66.32 26.22 1.96
N LYS A 621 -67.06 25.79 0.94
CA LYS A 621 -66.68 26.01 -0.46
C LYS A 621 -66.84 27.49 -0.77
N ALA A 622 -65.72 28.19 -0.95
CA ALA A 622 -65.74 29.59 -1.35
C ALA A 622 -65.23 29.74 -2.79
N GLN A 623 -65.93 30.52 -3.60
CA GLN A 623 -65.40 31.01 -4.87
C GLN A 623 -64.74 32.34 -4.62
N ILE A 624 -63.42 32.40 -4.81
CA ILE A 624 -62.65 33.60 -4.52
C ILE A 624 -61.93 34.05 -5.77
N GLN A 625 -62.02 35.35 -6.07
CA GLN A 625 -61.28 35.95 -7.16
C GLN A 625 -59.87 36.31 -6.69
N LEU A 626 -58.88 35.59 -7.22
CA LEU A 626 -57.47 35.90 -6.97
C LEU A 626 -57.11 37.20 -7.68
N ARG A 627 -56.42 38.11 -6.98
CA ARG A 627 -55.97 39.40 -7.53
C ARG A 627 -55.16 39.18 -8.82
N GLY A 628 -55.64 39.74 -9.94
CA GLY A 628 -55.00 39.59 -11.26
C GLY A 628 -55.48 38.41 -12.11
N ARG A 629 -56.54 37.69 -11.70
CA ARG A 629 -57.24 36.70 -12.53
C ARG A 629 -58.72 37.08 -12.72
N THR A 630 -59.24 36.87 -13.92
CA THR A 630 -60.65 37.05 -14.27
C THR A 630 -61.52 35.85 -13.86
N ALA A 631 -60.95 34.64 -13.80
CA ALA A 631 -61.64 33.44 -13.36
C ALA A 631 -61.63 33.28 -11.83
N GLN A 632 -62.77 32.95 -11.25
CA GLN A 632 -62.88 32.60 -9.82
C GLN A 632 -62.20 31.24 -9.58
N THR A 633 -61.40 31.16 -8.53
CA THR A 633 -60.78 29.90 -8.08
C THR A 633 -61.60 29.36 -6.93
N THR A 634 -62.05 28.11 -7.05
CA THR A 634 -62.71 27.41 -5.95
C THR A 634 -61.64 26.97 -4.94
N VAL A 635 -61.89 27.30 -3.68
CA VAL A 635 -61.00 27.01 -2.56
C VAL A 635 -61.71 26.19 -1.50
N TYR A 636 -60.97 25.29 -0.88
CA TYR A 636 -61.41 24.39 0.17
C TYR A 636 -60.59 24.66 1.43
N THR A 637 -61.24 24.65 2.59
CA THR A 637 -60.55 24.75 3.89
C THR A 637 -60.58 23.41 4.61
N LEU A 638 -59.47 23.00 5.19
CA LEU A 638 -59.37 21.75 5.95
C LEU A 638 -59.78 22.03 7.41
N GLY A 639 -60.86 21.40 7.89
CA GLY A 639 -61.34 21.53 9.26
C GLY A 639 -60.55 20.68 10.28
N GLU A 640 -60.71 20.98 11.58
CA GLU A 640 -59.86 20.43 12.66
C GLU A 640 -59.92 18.91 12.92
N MET A 641 -60.76 18.13 12.22
CA MET A 641 -60.70 16.67 12.29
C MET A 641 -61.09 16.02 10.96
N GLY A 642 -60.08 15.78 10.12
CA GLY A 642 -60.21 15.03 8.86
C GLY A 642 -59.45 13.71 8.88
N LYS A 643 -59.83 12.76 9.73
CA LYS A 643 -59.55 11.33 9.53
C LYS A 643 -60.88 10.60 9.44
N VAL A 644 -61.17 9.99 8.29
CA VAL A 644 -62.15 8.90 8.25
C VAL A 644 -61.39 7.60 8.57
N GLN A 645 -61.93 6.84 9.52
CA GLN A 645 -61.41 5.53 9.90
C GLN A 645 -61.50 4.53 8.75
N SER A 646 -60.50 3.63 8.73
CA SER A 646 -60.37 2.33 8.05
C SER A 646 -61.56 1.77 7.28
#